data_AF-A0A395T354-F1
#
_entry.id   AF-A0A395T354-F1
#
_cell.length_a   1.000
_cell.length_b   1.000
_cell.length_c   1.000
_cell.angle_alpha   90.00
_cell.angle_beta   90.00
_cell.angle_gamma   90.00
#
_symmetry.space_group_name_H-M   'P 1'
#
loop_
_entity.id
_entity.type
_entity.pdbx_description
1 polymer ?
#
loop_
_entity_poly.entity_id
_entity_poly.type
_entity_poly.pdbx_seq_one_letter_code
_entity_poly.pdbx_strand_id
1 'polypeptide(L)'
;MDQPLICDENATLLVPRGPGDDHIIPLKNHSLLIEGNKIARIAAQIDPPSDTTQVIDCTAKLITPGFIDTHHHVWQTQVKGRHADHSLLEYMAPGNMVSRSYKPDDVFWGQLGGCLEALEAGTTTIVDHAHISYTPEHRRVKTWKPFAFEDTLIPDWVMEQLTELCQKGPFGNGRVTMGFGFDFYFLPKDVLAGIFSTVRGLGIKTITSHYVASLLESSIVDLLEGYDLLDKDILLSHATPLNDSDAEKLKKVGAAVSSTPETELQMSHGWPVCFQENCSSISSLGIDCHSNNSGSIVTQMRIAIQAERSRRNNKILDTGKFPGKVQVHVQDAFQLATIRGARAIHMEDKLGSLEEGKIADLVIWDTLSPSMICAAEEDPIGAIIDHSSPSDIEAVIVDGQFKKRDGRLGSIKLDLELAPELKQDKTEVEWRDVALELLKSRERIIADEIELGADDRQSAFENGLALFGVNKEKMVMRQEGRDEKETHTVYRMKTFSSSYPVHANGSGIPYRGHLKAGDVVHEVWTGLDLPEAALKSLKLPGTEGPALPSSFKIGILAQASIALSALAAAQIHASRNDIPVPRVTVPLEHAVIEYKSERLYTIDGRPTPARGSIGGLHKTSDGYVRIHDGFPNHVLGTLRLLGLSLDNTSREQVSEKTAKWAAIDLENCGTVEGKVAIYALRSYQQWDQLPQSDAISNFPIGIEQVSHSPPVAMTRMIGNGNIRCLQGLRVVEMSRVIAAPLCGKTLAAHGADVMWVTSPNLPDLPVLDREFGRGKKTVQLDIHNKDDREKLLGLLGECDVFIQGYRPGSLASYGLSHDDLIHINPSIITANMSAFGPDGPWSGRRGFDSMVQTCSGMNISEAEHAGQGEPARPLPCQALDHSAGYMLAVGVMAAVYHRSIKGGSWKVDVSLAGMMKYLRSLGQYPASSGFDAKDVKSQEDVPEIYLETHDTVFGKMTSIKHGATIDGVQVGSDRMPKPLGSDSPVWD
;
A
#
# COMPACT_ATOMS: atom_id res chain seq x y z
N MET A 1 36.40 -15.63 -13.42
CA MET A 1 37.11 -14.55 -14.12
C MET A 1 38.47 -15.05 -14.59
N ASP A 2 39.05 -14.49 -15.65
CA ASP A 2 40.45 -14.79 -16.01
C ASP A 2 41.47 -14.03 -15.14
N GLN A 3 41.02 -12.98 -14.42
CA GLN A 3 41.83 -12.17 -13.52
C GLN A 3 41.43 -12.39 -12.04
N PRO A 4 42.39 -12.44 -11.10
CA PRO A 4 42.11 -12.47 -9.67
C PRO A 4 41.35 -11.21 -9.20
N LEU A 5 40.55 -11.35 -8.15
CA LEU A 5 39.78 -10.28 -7.52
C LEU A 5 40.08 -10.26 -6.01
N ILE A 6 40.40 -9.10 -5.46
CA ILE A 6 40.64 -8.88 -4.03
C ILE A 6 39.59 -7.92 -3.47
N CYS A 7 38.90 -8.35 -2.42
CA CYS A 7 38.30 -7.45 -1.44
C CYS A 7 39.42 -7.00 -0.50
N ASP A 8 39.72 -5.70 -0.43
CA ASP A 8 40.86 -5.17 0.31
C ASP A 8 40.76 -5.38 1.83
N GLU A 9 41.79 -4.99 2.56
CA GLU A 9 41.87 -5.13 4.01
C GLU A 9 40.82 -4.35 4.80
N ASN A 10 39.97 -3.53 4.19
CA ASN A 10 38.97 -2.73 4.91
C ASN A 10 37.65 -3.47 5.15
N ALA A 11 37.49 -4.70 4.64
CA ALA A 11 36.26 -5.45 4.76
C ALA A 11 35.98 -5.96 6.18
N THR A 12 34.70 -6.08 6.52
CA THR A 12 34.23 -6.98 7.59
C THR A 12 33.70 -8.27 6.95
N LEU A 13 34.32 -9.41 7.25
CA LEU A 13 33.95 -10.71 6.70
C LEU A 13 33.17 -11.52 7.76
N LEU A 14 32.03 -12.10 7.38
CA LEU A 14 31.30 -13.04 8.23
C LEU A 14 31.73 -14.48 7.94
N VAL A 15 32.58 -15.01 8.82
CA VAL A 15 33.21 -16.33 8.67
C VAL A 15 32.81 -17.27 9.81
N PRO A 16 32.89 -18.60 9.60
CA PRO A 16 32.87 -19.58 10.69
C PRO A 16 33.92 -19.29 11.77
N ARG A 17 33.58 -19.47 13.04
CA ARG A 17 34.50 -19.31 14.19
C ARG A 17 35.71 -20.24 14.10
N GLY A 18 35.53 -21.39 13.45
CA GLY A 18 36.58 -22.33 13.14
C GLY A 18 36.08 -23.43 12.21
N PRO A 19 36.98 -24.32 11.76
CA PRO A 19 36.61 -25.41 10.87
C PRO A 19 35.51 -26.30 11.47
N GLY A 20 34.40 -26.46 10.74
CA GLY A 20 33.26 -27.28 11.16
C GLY A 20 32.35 -26.64 12.22
N ASP A 21 32.55 -25.36 12.56
CA ASP A 21 31.71 -24.61 13.50
C ASP A 21 30.77 -23.66 12.75
N ASP A 22 29.46 -23.86 12.91
CA ASP A 22 28.47 -23.01 12.24
C ASP A 22 28.34 -21.61 12.86
N HIS A 23 28.92 -21.39 14.03
CA HIS A 23 28.85 -20.08 14.66
C HIS A 23 29.67 -19.07 13.86
N ILE A 24 29.02 -17.99 13.44
CA ILE A 24 29.61 -16.96 12.58
C ILE A 24 30.16 -15.83 13.45
N ILE A 25 31.37 -15.39 13.12
CA ILE A 25 32.03 -14.26 13.76
C ILE A 25 32.43 -13.23 12.72
N PRO A 26 32.44 -11.93 13.07
CA PRO A 26 32.98 -10.90 12.20
C PRO A 26 34.50 -10.82 12.29
N LEU A 27 35.19 -10.99 11.16
CA LEU A 27 36.59 -10.62 10.99
C LEU A 27 36.65 -9.22 10.40
N LYS A 28 36.96 -8.24 11.24
CA LYS A 28 37.18 -6.84 10.83
C LYS A 28 38.59 -6.67 10.28
N ASN A 29 38.74 -5.77 9.32
CA ASN A 29 40.01 -5.42 8.70
C ASN A 29 40.73 -6.62 8.05
N HIS A 30 40.01 -7.37 7.20
CA HIS A 30 40.54 -8.55 6.52
C HIS A 30 40.27 -8.48 5.03
N SER A 31 41.24 -8.95 4.24
CA SER A 31 41.12 -9.12 2.80
C SER A 31 40.59 -10.52 2.46
N LEU A 32 39.88 -10.60 1.32
CA LEU A 32 39.43 -11.86 0.71
C LEU A 32 39.87 -11.88 -0.76
N LEU A 33 40.66 -12.89 -1.14
CA LEU A 33 41.11 -13.11 -2.51
C LEU A 33 40.27 -14.19 -3.19
N ILE A 34 39.79 -13.88 -4.39
CA ILE A 34 39.10 -14.80 -5.30
C ILE A 34 40.00 -15.07 -6.50
N GLU A 35 40.30 -16.34 -6.75
CA GLU A 35 41.01 -16.80 -7.94
C GLU A 35 40.12 -17.78 -8.73
N GLY A 36 39.90 -17.47 -10.01
CA GLY A 36 38.97 -18.22 -10.85
C GLY A 36 37.53 -18.10 -10.34
N ASN A 37 37.06 -19.13 -9.64
CA ASN A 37 35.75 -19.19 -9.00
C ASN A 37 35.80 -19.54 -7.50
N LYS A 38 36.99 -19.57 -6.88
CA LYS A 38 37.18 -19.98 -5.49
C LYS A 38 37.62 -18.84 -4.61
N ILE A 39 37.23 -18.91 -3.34
CA ILE A 39 37.85 -18.16 -2.26
C ILE A 39 39.25 -18.75 -2.08
N ALA A 40 40.27 -18.09 -2.61
CA ALA A 40 41.64 -18.61 -2.61
C ALA A 40 42.33 -18.36 -1.26
N ARG A 41 42.04 -17.22 -0.62
CA ARG A 41 42.66 -16.83 0.64
C ARG A 41 41.85 -15.83 1.42
N ILE A 42 41.84 -15.95 2.74
CA ILE A 42 41.31 -14.95 3.70
C ILE A 42 42.43 -14.63 4.70
N ALA A 43 42.83 -13.35 4.78
CA ALA A 43 43.89 -12.92 5.70
C ALA A 43 43.73 -11.44 6.06
N ALA A 44 44.37 -10.98 7.14
CA ALA A 44 44.33 -9.57 7.54
C ALA A 44 44.75 -8.61 6.41
N GLN A 45 45.71 -9.04 5.57
CA GLN A 45 46.13 -8.31 4.39
C GLN A 45 46.59 -9.31 3.31
N ILE A 46 46.24 -9.05 2.06
CA ILE A 46 46.68 -9.84 0.90
C ILE A 46 47.20 -8.88 -0.18
N ASP A 47 48.47 -9.02 -0.55
CA ASP A 47 49.02 -8.28 -1.70
C ASP A 47 48.40 -8.80 -3.01
N PRO A 48 48.09 -7.92 -3.97
CA PRO A 48 47.65 -8.32 -5.30
C PRO A 48 48.62 -9.33 -5.95
N PRO A 49 48.17 -10.54 -6.33
CA PRO A 49 49.04 -11.56 -6.92
C PRO A 49 49.58 -11.16 -8.30
N SER A 50 48.96 -10.17 -8.96
CA SER A 50 49.43 -9.58 -10.21
C SER A 50 48.96 -8.12 -10.37
N ASP A 51 49.62 -7.37 -11.25
CA ASP A 51 49.22 -5.99 -11.62
C ASP A 51 47.84 -5.92 -12.32
N THR A 52 47.31 -7.05 -12.78
CA THR A 52 46.00 -7.18 -13.40
C THR A 52 44.90 -7.61 -12.41
N THR A 53 45.24 -7.79 -11.13
CA THR A 53 44.27 -8.12 -10.09
C THR A 53 43.32 -6.95 -9.88
N GLN A 54 42.02 -7.24 -9.90
CA GLN A 54 41.01 -6.25 -9.56
C GLN A 54 40.96 -6.10 -8.04
N VAL A 55 40.98 -4.86 -7.54
CA VAL A 55 40.85 -4.57 -6.11
C VAL A 55 39.54 -3.82 -5.88
N ILE A 56 38.77 -4.28 -4.89
CA ILE A 56 37.54 -3.64 -4.42
C ILE A 56 37.86 -2.96 -3.09
N ASP A 57 37.61 -1.66 -3.03
CA ASP A 57 37.60 -0.92 -1.78
C ASP A 57 36.43 -1.40 -0.91
N CYS A 58 36.76 -2.03 0.22
CA CYS A 58 35.78 -2.56 1.14
C CYS A 58 35.56 -1.65 2.36
N THR A 59 35.94 -0.37 2.26
CA THR A 59 35.66 0.63 3.28
C THR A 59 34.16 0.65 3.58
N ALA A 60 33.81 0.38 4.84
CA ALA A 60 32.44 0.27 5.32
C ALA A 60 31.60 -0.75 4.53
N LYS A 61 32.21 -1.88 4.14
CA LYS A 61 31.52 -3.02 3.55
C LYS A 61 31.51 -4.22 4.47
N LEU A 62 30.38 -4.92 4.47
CA LEU A 62 30.21 -6.22 5.10
C LEU A 62 30.12 -7.27 3.98
N ILE A 63 30.81 -8.41 4.15
CA ILE A 63 30.82 -9.49 3.16
C ILE A 63 30.32 -10.77 3.82
N THR A 64 29.37 -11.43 3.15
CA THR A 64 28.76 -12.68 3.60
C THR A 64 28.77 -13.74 2.50
N PRO A 65 28.54 -15.02 2.84
CA PRO A 65 28.16 -16.00 1.83
C PRO A 65 26.88 -15.57 1.13
N GLY A 66 26.70 -16.04 -0.11
CA GLY A 66 25.42 -16.02 -0.82
C GLY A 66 24.34 -16.76 -0.06
N PHE A 67 23.11 -16.23 -0.11
CA PHE A 67 21.96 -16.93 0.48
C PHE A 67 21.52 -18.10 -0.39
N ILE A 68 21.01 -19.14 0.26
CA ILE A 68 20.55 -20.38 -0.37
C ILE A 68 19.06 -20.51 -0.10
N ASP A 69 18.27 -20.46 -1.16
CA ASP A 69 16.84 -20.68 -1.14
C ASP A 69 16.55 -22.15 -1.46
N THR A 70 16.12 -22.91 -0.46
CA THR A 70 15.92 -24.37 -0.60
C THR A 70 14.54 -24.76 -1.11
N HIS A 71 13.65 -23.80 -1.42
CA HIS A 71 12.38 -24.11 -2.06
C HIS A 71 11.76 -22.87 -2.70
N HIS A 72 11.59 -22.90 -4.02
CA HIS A 72 11.02 -21.78 -4.78
C HIS A 72 10.25 -22.27 -6.01
N HIS A 73 9.12 -21.64 -6.35
CA HIS A 73 8.44 -21.77 -7.65
C HIS A 73 8.75 -20.57 -8.57
N VAL A 74 9.95 -20.52 -9.12
CA VAL A 74 10.51 -19.29 -9.73
C VAL A 74 9.69 -18.81 -10.94
N TRP A 75 9.14 -19.75 -11.72
CA TRP A 75 8.33 -19.47 -12.91
C TRP A 75 7.09 -18.61 -12.65
N GLN A 76 6.60 -18.54 -11.39
CA GLN A 76 5.38 -17.81 -11.03
C GLN A 76 5.53 -16.29 -11.00
N THR A 77 6.66 -15.74 -11.46
CA THR A 77 6.95 -14.31 -11.42
C THR A 77 5.88 -13.44 -12.09
N GLN A 78 5.25 -13.90 -13.18
CA GLN A 78 4.18 -13.14 -13.87
C GLN A 78 2.90 -13.01 -13.05
N VAL A 79 2.63 -13.95 -12.13
CA VAL A 79 1.42 -13.95 -11.28
C VAL A 79 1.65 -13.29 -9.91
N LYS A 80 2.75 -12.55 -9.75
CA LYS A 80 2.99 -11.67 -8.60
C LYS A 80 1.81 -10.76 -8.28
N GLY A 81 1.49 -10.68 -6.99
CA GLY A 81 0.41 -9.87 -6.43
C GLY A 81 -0.99 -10.45 -6.63
N ARG A 82 -1.11 -11.67 -7.17
CA ARG A 82 -2.41 -12.32 -7.42
C ARG A 82 -2.96 -13.05 -6.19
N HIS A 83 -2.10 -13.49 -5.28
CA HIS A 83 -2.45 -14.44 -4.23
C HIS A 83 -2.13 -13.93 -2.80
N ALA A 84 -2.04 -12.62 -2.62
CA ALA A 84 -1.71 -12.00 -1.34
C ALA A 84 -2.70 -12.35 -0.21
N ASP A 85 -3.98 -12.56 -0.54
CA ASP A 85 -5.04 -12.87 0.44
C ASP A 85 -5.56 -14.31 0.32
N HIS A 86 -4.84 -15.20 -0.36
CA HIS A 86 -5.28 -16.58 -0.55
C HIS A 86 -4.69 -17.52 0.50
N SER A 87 -5.53 -18.40 1.06
CA SER A 87 -5.13 -19.64 1.71
C SER A 87 -4.57 -20.64 0.69
N LEU A 88 -3.95 -21.74 1.15
CA LEU A 88 -3.46 -22.78 0.23
C LEU A 88 -4.58 -23.28 -0.69
N LEU A 89 -5.78 -23.52 -0.14
CA LEU A 89 -6.89 -24.09 -0.92
C LEU A 89 -7.42 -23.12 -1.99
N GLU A 90 -7.47 -21.82 -1.69
CA GLU A 90 -7.83 -20.77 -2.66
C GLU A 90 -6.74 -20.57 -3.70
N TYR A 91 -5.48 -20.88 -3.35
CA TYR A 91 -4.34 -20.82 -4.25
C TYR A 91 -4.26 -22.03 -5.19
N MET A 92 -4.62 -23.25 -4.75
CA MET A 92 -4.37 -24.50 -5.49
C MET A 92 -4.78 -24.47 -6.96
N ALA A 93 -5.95 -23.94 -7.30
CA ALA A 93 -6.38 -23.81 -8.69
C ALA A 93 -5.77 -22.59 -9.39
N PRO A 94 -6.05 -21.34 -8.99
CA PRO A 94 -5.60 -20.16 -9.73
C PRO A 94 -4.08 -19.90 -9.65
N GLY A 95 -3.36 -20.55 -8.73
CA GLY A 95 -1.92 -20.48 -8.55
C GLY A 95 -1.15 -21.60 -9.25
N ASN A 96 -1.48 -22.87 -8.99
CA ASN A 96 -0.73 -23.99 -9.60
C ASN A 96 -1.18 -24.30 -11.03
N MET A 97 -2.49 -24.21 -11.30
CA MET A 97 -3.05 -24.66 -12.58
C MET A 97 -3.04 -23.57 -13.66
N VAL A 98 -2.72 -22.32 -13.30
CA VAL A 98 -2.49 -21.22 -14.26
C VAL A 98 -1.38 -21.53 -15.27
N SER A 99 -0.48 -22.45 -14.91
CA SER A 99 0.51 -23.06 -15.79
C SER A 99 -0.07 -23.58 -17.11
N ARG A 100 -1.36 -23.96 -17.16
CA ARG A 100 -2.07 -24.30 -18.41
C ARG A 100 -2.04 -23.16 -19.41
N SER A 101 -2.00 -21.91 -18.97
CA SER A 101 -2.00 -20.75 -19.87
C SER A 101 -0.60 -20.29 -20.30
N TYR A 102 0.46 -20.97 -19.87
CA TYR A 102 1.84 -20.64 -20.21
C TYR A 102 2.28 -21.28 -21.53
N LYS A 103 3.10 -20.56 -22.29
CA LYS A 103 3.91 -21.08 -23.40
C LYS A 103 5.36 -21.19 -22.93
N PRO A 104 6.22 -21.96 -23.65
CA PRO A 104 7.63 -22.09 -23.29
C PRO A 104 8.33 -20.74 -23.04
N ASP A 105 8.13 -19.75 -23.91
CA ASP A 105 8.70 -18.41 -23.75
C ASP A 105 8.28 -17.73 -22.44
N ASP A 106 7.04 -17.92 -21.98
CA ASP A 106 6.60 -17.33 -20.71
C ASP A 106 7.26 -18.02 -19.52
N VAL A 107 7.45 -19.35 -19.59
CA VAL A 107 8.20 -20.07 -18.56
C VAL A 107 9.63 -19.52 -18.51
N PHE A 108 10.27 -19.35 -19.67
CA PHE A 108 11.61 -18.78 -19.75
C PHE A 108 11.70 -17.39 -19.10
N TRP A 109 10.83 -16.45 -19.48
CA TRP A 109 10.87 -15.09 -18.91
C TRP A 109 10.50 -15.06 -17.44
N GLY A 110 9.55 -15.90 -17.01
CA GLY A 110 9.16 -16.04 -15.61
C GLY A 110 10.32 -16.53 -14.75
N GLN A 111 11.00 -17.55 -15.24
CA GLN A 111 12.17 -18.13 -14.61
C GLN A 111 13.33 -17.13 -14.52
N LEU A 112 13.65 -16.49 -15.64
CA LEU A 112 14.73 -15.50 -15.70
C LEU A 112 14.44 -14.30 -14.78
N GLY A 113 13.19 -13.83 -14.80
CA GLY A 113 12.74 -12.74 -13.94
C GLY A 113 12.87 -13.04 -12.45
N GLY A 114 12.43 -14.23 -12.03
CA GLY A 114 12.53 -14.65 -10.65
C GLY A 114 13.98 -14.86 -10.18
N CYS A 115 14.83 -15.47 -11.02
CA CYS A 115 16.26 -15.60 -10.74
C CYS A 115 16.96 -14.24 -10.57
N LEU A 116 16.59 -13.24 -11.36
CA LEU A 116 17.17 -11.90 -11.26
C LEU A 116 16.76 -11.17 -9.99
N GLU A 117 15.52 -11.32 -9.56
CA GLU A 117 15.08 -10.78 -8.29
C GLU A 117 15.77 -11.48 -7.10
N ALA A 118 15.96 -12.80 -7.17
CA ALA A 118 16.72 -13.54 -6.18
C ALA A 118 18.16 -13.01 -6.07
N LEU A 119 18.82 -12.76 -7.21
CA LEU A 119 20.14 -12.11 -7.25
C LEU A 119 20.10 -10.68 -6.70
N GLU A 120 19.07 -9.90 -7.00
CA GLU A 120 18.89 -8.55 -6.46
C GLU A 120 18.83 -8.55 -4.92
N ALA A 121 18.24 -9.60 -4.35
CA ALA A 121 18.08 -9.83 -2.92
C ALA A 121 19.19 -10.67 -2.26
N GLY A 122 20.28 -10.97 -2.96
CA GLY A 122 21.46 -11.65 -2.41
C GLY A 122 21.40 -13.18 -2.36
N THR A 123 20.36 -13.79 -2.95
CA THR A 123 20.27 -15.25 -3.12
C THR A 123 21.12 -15.68 -4.31
N THR A 124 22.09 -16.58 -4.08
CA THR A 124 23.00 -17.07 -5.12
C THR A 124 22.71 -18.51 -5.56
N THR A 125 21.96 -19.26 -4.75
CA THR A 125 21.57 -20.65 -5.04
C THR A 125 20.08 -20.84 -4.76
N ILE A 126 19.38 -21.52 -5.67
CA ILE A 126 17.93 -21.79 -5.59
C ILE A 126 17.69 -23.27 -5.89
N VAL A 127 16.88 -23.92 -5.05
CA VAL A 127 16.19 -25.17 -5.39
C VAL A 127 14.84 -24.82 -5.99
N ASP A 128 14.79 -24.83 -7.32
CA ASP A 128 13.55 -24.54 -8.04
C ASP A 128 12.67 -25.79 -8.13
N HIS A 129 11.50 -25.73 -7.52
CA HIS A 129 10.46 -26.74 -7.60
C HIS A 129 9.59 -26.46 -8.85
N ALA A 130 10.17 -26.74 -10.02
CA ALA A 130 9.57 -26.45 -11.32
C ALA A 130 8.40 -27.39 -11.68
N HIS A 131 7.21 -27.12 -11.14
CA HIS A 131 6.00 -27.91 -11.46
C HIS A 131 5.32 -27.54 -12.80
N ILE A 132 6.07 -26.95 -13.73
CA ILE A 132 5.65 -26.49 -15.07
C ILE A 132 6.49 -27.09 -16.22
N SER A 133 7.30 -28.11 -15.95
CA SER A 133 8.19 -28.74 -16.93
C SER A 133 7.47 -29.69 -17.90
N TYR A 134 6.53 -29.18 -18.69
CA TYR A 134 5.80 -29.93 -19.72
C TYR A 134 5.52 -29.09 -20.97
N THR A 135 5.33 -29.76 -22.12
CA THR A 135 5.01 -29.07 -23.38
C THR A 135 3.54 -28.63 -23.42
N PRO A 136 3.16 -27.72 -24.34
CA PRO A 136 1.76 -27.33 -24.54
C PRO A 136 0.78 -28.49 -24.79
N GLU A 137 1.26 -29.58 -25.40
CA GLU A 137 0.51 -30.79 -25.69
C GLU A 137 0.34 -31.70 -24.47
N HIS A 138 1.20 -31.55 -23.46
CA HIS A 138 1.24 -32.38 -22.25
C HIS A 138 0.86 -31.61 -20.98
N ARG A 139 0.12 -30.50 -21.13
CA ARG A 139 -0.27 -29.66 -19.98
C ARG A 139 -1.20 -30.45 -19.05
N ARG A 140 -0.91 -30.37 -17.75
CA ARG A 140 -1.62 -31.10 -16.68
C ARG A 140 -3.15 -30.93 -16.70
N VAL A 141 -3.63 -29.73 -17.02
CA VAL A 141 -5.07 -29.45 -17.19
C VAL A 141 -5.42 -29.54 -18.67
N LYS A 142 -6.20 -30.56 -19.08
CA LYS A 142 -6.65 -30.75 -20.46
C LYS A 142 -7.66 -29.67 -20.86
N THR A 143 -8.73 -29.54 -20.08
CA THR A 143 -9.84 -28.60 -20.28
C THR A 143 -10.27 -28.03 -18.94
N TRP A 144 -10.73 -26.76 -18.93
CA TRP A 144 -11.31 -26.12 -17.75
C TRP A 144 -12.83 -26.32 -17.66
N LYS A 145 -13.52 -26.45 -18.81
CA LYS A 145 -14.99 -26.59 -18.90
C LYS A 145 -15.37 -27.70 -19.91
N PRO A 146 -15.72 -28.92 -19.45
CA PRO A 146 -15.63 -29.38 -18.06
C PRO A 146 -14.17 -29.50 -17.61
N PHE A 147 -13.93 -29.43 -16.29
CA PHE A 147 -12.58 -29.63 -15.76
C PHE A 147 -12.13 -31.07 -16.04
N ALA A 148 -10.99 -31.22 -16.71
CA ALA A 148 -10.36 -32.52 -16.96
C ALA A 148 -8.85 -32.41 -16.74
N PHE A 149 -8.31 -33.36 -16.00
CA PHE A 149 -6.88 -33.50 -15.74
C PHE A 149 -6.27 -34.57 -16.65
N GLU A 150 -4.95 -34.56 -16.79
CA GLU A 150 -4.25 -35.62 -17.51
C GLU A 150 -4.49 -37.01 -16.91
N ASP A 151 -4.83 -37.99 -17.77
CA ASP A 151 -5.16 -39.36 -17.35
C ASP A 151 -3.92 -40.09 -16.82
N THR A 152 -2.75 -39.72 -17.35
CA THR A 152 -1.45 -40.26 -16.94
C THR A 152 -0.70 -39.16 -16.19
N LEU A 153 -0.61 -39.31 -14.87
CA LEU A 153 0.00 -38.30 -13.99
C LEU A 153 1.51 -38.15 -14.22
N ILE A 154 2.17 -39.24 -14.63
CA ILE A 154 3.58 -39.27 -14.99
C ILE A 154 3.71 -40.06 -16.30
N PRO A 155 3.57 -39.39 -17.45
CA PRO A 155 3.75 -40.04 -18.74
C PRO A 155 5.21 -40.51 -18.92
N ASP A 156 5.41 -41.54 -19.75
CA ASP A 156 6.74 -42.12 -20.00
C ASP A 156 7.78 -41.07 -20.45
N TRP A 157 7.34 -40.09 -21.26
CA TRP A 157 8.21 -39.02 -21.76
C TRP A 157 8.85 -38.19 -20.64
N VAL A 158 8.23 -38.09 -19.46
CA VAL A 158 8.80 -37.32 -18.33
C VAL A 158 10.10 -37.95 -17.86
N MET A 159 10.12 -39.27 -17.70
CA MET A 159 11.31 -40.00 -17.27
C MET A 159 12.35 -40.07 -18.40
N GLU A 160 11.92 -40.15 -19.65
CA GLU A 160 12.81 -40.06 -20.82
C GLU A 160 13.49 -38.69 -20.90
N GLN A 161 12.74 -37.60 -20.76
CA GLN A 161 13.27 -36.24 -20.77
C GLN A 161 14.21 -35.99 -19.59
N LEU A 162 13.84 -36.43 -18.38
CA LEU A 162 14.72 -36.33 -17.20
C LEU A 162 16.04 -37.08 -17.44
N THR A 163 15.97 -38.28 -18.01
CA THR A 163 17.14 -39.08 -18.37
C THR A 163 18.01 -38.36 -19.39
N GLU A 164 17.41 -37.81 -20.45
CA GLU A 164 18.11 -37.07 -21.50
C GLU A 164 18.78 -35.80 -20.96
N LEU A 165 18.09 -35.03 -20.11
CA LEU A 165 18.64 -33.83 -19.46
C LEU A 165 19.80 -34.19 -18.53
N CYS A 166 19.69 -35.27 -17.75
CA CYS A 166 20.78 -35.75 -16.90
C CYS A 166 22.00 -36.18 -17.73
N GLN A 167 21.79 -36.77 -18.91
CA GLN A 167 22.87 -37.18 -19.82
C GLN A 167 23.51 -35.99 -20.57
N LYS A 168 22.74 -34.95 -20.88
CA LYS A 168 23.21 -33.73 -21.55
C LYS A 168 23.94 -32.77 -20.61
N GLY A 169 23.64 -32.82 -19.31
CA GLY A 169 24.31 -32.02 -18.30
C GLY A 169 25.79 -32.37 -18.12
N PRO A 170 26.55 -31.58 -17.33
CA PRO A 170 26.07 -30.44 -16.56
C PRO A 170 25.85 -29.17 -17.39
N PHE A 171 24.90 -28.32 -16.97
CA PHE A 171 24.62 -27.04 -17.64
C PHE A 171 25.25 -25.86 -16.88
N GLY A 172 25.42 -24.72 -17.58
CA GLY A 172 25.94 -23.50 -16.97
C GLY A 172 27.31 -23.66 -16.32
N ASN A 173 28.20 -24.44 -16.94
CA ASN A 173 29.52 -24.81 -16.41
C ASN A 173 29.47 -25.51 -15.04
N GLY A 174 28.43 -26.30 -14.78
CA GLY A 174 28.27 -27.02 -13.51
C GLY A 174 27.47 -26.28 -12.45
N ARG A 175 26.99 -25.07 -12.73
CA ARG A 175 26.10 -24.31 -11.81
C ARG A 175 24.67 -24.83 -11.78
N VAL A 176 24.24 -25.56 -12.81
CA VAL A 176 22.89 -26.13 -12.89
C VAL A 176 22.98 -27.64 -12.78
N THR A 177 22.33 -28.19 -11.76
CA THR A 177 22.24 -29.63 -11.47
C THR A 177 20.78 -30.07 -11.48
N MET A 178 20.52 -31.30 -11.93
CA MET A 178 19.16 -31.84 -11.97
C MET A 178 18.70 -32.32 -10.58
N GLY A 179 17.53 -31.86 -10.17
CA GLY A 179 16.74 -32.38 -9.05
C GLY A 179 15.46 -33.06 -9.55
N PHE A 180 14.67 -33.63 -8.65
CA PHE A 180 13.37 -34.21 -8.98
C PHE A 180 12.29 -33.69 -8.03
N GLY A 181 11.31 -32.96 -8.58
CA GLY A 181 10.12 -32.52 -7.83
C GLY A 181 9.03 -33.58 -7.87
N PHE A 182 8.54 -34.03 -6.71
CA PHE A 182 7.57 -35.13 -6.66
C PHE A 182 6.56 -35.00 -5.52
N ASP A 183 5.26 -35.02 -5.85
CA ASP A 183 4.18 -34.90 -4.86
C ASP A 183 3.14 -36.04 -4.94
N PHE A 184 3.24 -36.96 -5.90
CA PHE A 184 2.20 -37.97 -6.18
C PHE A 184 2.33 -39.26 -5.36
N TYR A 185 2.38 -39.13 -4.03
CA TYR A 185 2.59 -40.26 -3.11
C TYR A 185 1.41 -41.24 -2.96
N PHE A 186 0.28 -40.95 -3.60
CA PHE A 186 -0.88 -41.85 -3.66
C PHE A 186 -0.75 -42.95 -4.74
N LEU A 187 0.31 -42.92 -5.55
CA LEU A 187 0.60 -43.98 -6.53
C LEU A 187 0.93 -45.32 -5.84
N PRO A 188 0.68 -46.47 -6.50
CA PRO A 188 1.03 -47.79 -5.96
C PRO A 188 2.52 -47.92 -5.59
N LYS A 189 2.80 -48.72 -4.55
CA LYS A 189 4.16 -48.92 -4.00
C LYS A 189 5.19 -49.31 -5.08
N ASP A 190 4.84 -50.22 -5.96
CA ASP A 190 5.71 -50.73 -7.03
C ASP A 190 6.04 -49.64 -8.06
N VAL A 191 5.07 -48.76 -8.36
CA VAL A 191 5.27 -47.59 -9.23
C VAL A 191 6.23 -46.59 -8.58
N LEU A 192 5.98 -46.25 -7.30
CA LEU A 192 6.86 -45.34 -6.55
C LEU A 192 8.29 -45.87 -6.45
N ALA A 193 8.45 -47.15 -6.14
CA ALA A 193 9.76 -47.79 -6.06
C ALA A 193 10.48 -47.77 -7.42
N GLY A 194 9.77 -47.99 -8.53
CA GLY A 194 10.33 -47.90 -9.88
C GLY A 194 10.81 -46.48 -10.23
N ILE A 195 10.02 -45.45 -9.90
CA ILE A 195 10.38 -44.05 -10.13
C ILE A 195 11.62 -43.69 -9.31
N PHE A 196 11.61 -43.96 -8.00
CA PHE A 196 12.72 -43.62 -7.12
C PHE A 196 14.01 -44.37 -7.51
N SER A 197 13.90 -45.65 -7.88
CA SER A 197 15.04 -46.41 -8.39
C SER A 197 15.61 -45.78 -9.65
N THR A 198 14.76 -45.28 -10.55
CA THR A 198 15.19 -44.63 -11.79
C THR A 198 15.86 -43.29 -11.50
N VAL A 199 15.22 -42.42 -10.72
CA VAL A 199 15.73 -41.09 -10.32
C VAL A 199 17.08 -41.21 -9.62
N ARG A 200 17.21 -42.11 -8.64
CA ARG A 200 18.48 -42.38 -7.96
C ARG A 200 19.53 -42.99 -8.89
N GLY A 201 19.11 -43.86 -9.83
CA GLY A 201 19.98 -44.42 -10.86
C GLY A 201 20.58 -43.39 -11.81
N LEU A 202 19.90 -42.24 -12.02
CA LEU A 202 20.41 -41.10 -12.78
C LEU A 202 21.40 -40.23 -11.99
N GLY A 203 21.63 -40.52 -10.71
CA GLY A 203 22.55 -39.78 -9.85
C GLY A 203 21.97 -38.48 -9.28
N ILE A 204 20.65 -38.30 -9.34
CA ILE A 204 19.94 -37.17 -8.72
C ILE A 204 20.11 -37.26 -7.20
N LYS A 205 20.47 -36.13 -6.57
CA LYS A 205 20.78 -36.05 -5.14
C LYS A 205 19.73 -35.34 -4.30
N THR A 206 18.77 -34.69 -4.95
CA THR A 206 17.72 -33.92 -4.29
C THR A 206 16.39 -34.25 -4.93
N ILE A 207 15.52 -34.85 -4.11
CA ILE A 207 14.11 -35.09 -4.39
C ILE A 207 13.33 -34.14 -3.47
N THR A 208 12.69 -33.13 -4.06
CA THR A 208 11.93 -32.12 -3.31
C THR A 208 10.44 -32.39 -3.39
N SER A 209 9.74 -32.25 -2.26
CA SER A 209 8.33 -32.59 -2.13
C SER A 209 7.63 -31.66 -1.15
N HIS A 210 6.40 -31.25 -1.47
CA HIS A 210 5.57 -30.50 -0.54
C HIS A 210 5.08 -31.42 0.57
N TYR A 211 5.22 -30.99 1.83
CA TYR A 211 4.71 -31.73 2.98
C TYR A 211 3.93 -30.81 3.93
N VAL A 212 2.62 -30.71 3.71
CA VAL A 212 1.70 -30.01 4.61
C VAL A 212 0.91 -31.06 5.39
N ALA A 213 1.52 -31.58 6.45
CA ALA A 213 1.03 -32.76 7.17
C ALA A 213 -0.42 -32.63 7.66
N SER A 214 -0.86 -31.41 7.97
CA SER A 214 -2.22 -31.12 8.42
C SER A 214 -3.30 -31.43 7.36
N LEU A 215 -2.95 -31.35 6.07
CA LEU A 215 -3.87 -31.56 4.95
C LEU A 215 -3.89 -32.99 4.41
N LEU A 216 -2.89 -33.79 4.77
CA LEU A 216 -2.74 -35.16 4.30
C LEU A 216 -3.46 -36.16 5.23
N GLU A 217 -3.84 -37.29 4.67
CA GLU A 217 -4.41 -38.41 5.44
C GLU A 217 -3.33 -39.23 6.16
N SER A 218 -2.12 -39.29 5.60
CA SER A 218 -1.00 -40.12 6.09
C SER A 218 0.32 -39.34 6.04
N SER A 219 1.26 -39.72 6.91
CA SER A 219 2.62 -39.17 6.89
C SER A 219 3.38 -39.64 5.64
N ILE A 220 3.92 -38.70 4.86
CA ILE A 220 4.81 -39.02 3.72
C ILE A 220 6.08 -39.71 4.24
N VAL A 221 6.56 -39.33 5.43
CA VAL A 221 7.76 -39.92 6.03
C VAL A 221 7.53 -41.38 6.41
N ASP A 222 6.40 -41.69 7.05
CA ASP A 222 6.01 -43.08 7.34
C ASP A 222 5.84 -43.92 6.07
N LEU A 223 5.22 -43.33 5.04
CA LEU A 223 5.01 -44.01 3.76
C LEU A 223 6.35 -44.32 3.09
N LEU A 224 7.25 -43.35 2.99
CA LEU A 224 8.57 -43.51 2.43
C LEU A 224 9.38 -44.55 3.22
N GLU A 225 9.36 -44.52 4.55
CA GLU A 225 10.04 -45.51 5.39
C GLU A 225 9.46 -46.92 5.17
N GLY A 226 8.13 -47.06 5.20
CA GLY A 226 7.46 -48.36 4.98
C GLY A 226 7.67 -48.94 3.57
N TYR A 227 8.01 -48.10 2.61
CA TYR A 227 8.35 -48.49 1.24
C TYR A 227 9.86 -48.66 1.00
N ASP A 228 10.70 -48.40 2.02
CA ASP A 228 12.17 -48.40 1.92
C ASP A 228 12.70 -47.36 0.92
N LEU A 229 12.03 -46.20 0.88
CA LEU A 229 12.31 -45.08 -0.01
C LEU A 229 12.79 -43.82 0.73
N LEU A 230 12.70 -43.78 2.07
CA LEU A 230 13.19 -42.64 2.86
C LEU A 230 14.73 -42.65 2.94
N ASP A 231 15.38 -41.63 2.37
CA ASP A 231 16.84 -41.49 2.37
C ASP A 231 17.24 -40.00 2.42
N LYS A 232 18.54 -39.72 2.50
CA LYS A 232 19.11 -38.36 2.59
C LYS A 232 18.82 -37.46 1.40
N ASP A 233 18.39 -38.02 0.27
CA ASP A 233 18.06 -37.25 -0.93
C ASP A 233 16.73 -36.51 -0.81
N ILE A 234 15.95 -36.77 0.23
CA ILE A 234 14.66 -36.11 0.48
C ILE A 234 14.84 -34.72 1.09
N LEU A 235 14.18 -33.73 0.46
CA LEU A 235 14.00 -32.37 0.95
C LEU A 235 12.51 -32.02 1.02
N LEU A 236 11.95 -31.97 2.22
CA LEU A 236 10.52 -31.69 2.42
C LEU A 236 10.28 -30.20 2.59
N SER A 237 9.45 -29.62 1.72
CA SER A 237 9.03 -28.23 1.80
C SER A 237 7.89 -28.06 2.81
N HIS A 238 7.96 -26.97 3.56
CA HIS A 238 7.12 -26.65 4.72
C HIS A 238 7.33 -27.61 5.90
N ALA A 239 6.94 -28.87 5.73
CA ALA A 239 6.85 -29.90 6.77
C ALA A 239 5.97 -29.49 7.96
N THR A 240 4.98 -28.62 7.76
CA THR A 240 4.21 -28.02 8.86
C THR A 240 2.83 -28.70 9.04
N PRO A 241 2.46 -29.13 10.27
CA PRO A 241 3.33 -29.38 11.43
C PRO A 241 4.16 -30.66 11.28
N LEU A 242 5.36 -30.70 11.87
CA LEU A 242 6.20 -31.90 11.91
C LEU A 242 6.15 -32.53 13.31
N ASN A 243 5.73 -33.79 13.38
CA ASN A 243 5.74 -34.52 14.65
C ASN A 243 7.13 -35.09 14.96
N ASP A 244 7.36 -35.46 16.22
CA ASP A 244 8.67 -35.94 16.69
C ASP A 244 9.13 -37.23 16.00
N SER A 245 8.20 -38.16 15.72
CA SER A 245 8.51 -39.41 15.02
C SER A 245 9.04 -39.16 13.61
N ASP A 246 8.36 -38.32 12.84
CA ASP A 246 8.78 -37.97 11.48
C ASP A 246 10.12 -37.20 11.50
N ALA A 247 10.29 -36.27 12.44
CA ALA A 247 11.54 -35.53 12.61
C ALA A 247 12.73 -36.45 12.96
N GLU A 248 12.54 -37.43 13.84
CA GLU A 248 13.56 -38.43 14.19
C GLU A 248 13.96 -39.29 12.98
N LYS A 249 12.98 -39.72 12.17
CA LYS A 249 13.23 -40.52 10.96
C LYS A 249 14.02 -39.74 9.92
N LEU A 250 13.63 -38.48 9.65
CA LEU A 250 14.35 -37.59 8.75
C LEU A 250 15.79 -37.37 9.21
N LYS A 251 16.00 -37.08 10.49
CA LYS A 251 17.34 -36.95 11.10
C LYS A 251 18.18 -38.20 10.95
N LYS A 252 17.59 -39.38 11.17
CA LYS A 252 18.28 -40.67 11.10
C LYS A 252 18.85 -40.95 9.72
N VAL A 253 18.11 -40.59 8.66
CA VAL A 253 18.59 -40.79 7.28
C VAL A 253 19.41 -39.62 6.76
N GLY A 254 19.33 -38.44 7.39
CA GLY A 254 19.99 -37.22 6.92
C GLY A 254 19.21 -36.46 5.85
N ALA A 255 17.88 -36.60 5.85
CA ALA A 255 16.97 -35.81 5.02
C ALA A 255 16.74 -34.42 5.63
N ALA A 256 16.31 -33.47 4.80
CA ALA A 256 16.19 -32.07 5.19
C ALA A 256 14.77 -31.51 5.06
N VAL A 257 14.54 -30.37 5.70
CA VAL A 257 13.28 -29.62 5.67
C VAL A 257 13.54 -28.19 5.21
N SER A 258 12.81 -27.71 4.22
CA SER A 258 12.81 -26.30 3.81
C SER A 258 11.56 -25.60 4.36
N SER A 259 11.69 -24.85 5.45
CA SER A 259 10.57 -24.02 5.94
C SER A 259 10.42 -22.77 5.08
N THR A 260 9.17 -22.35 4.83
CA THR A 260 8.87 -21.18 4.00
C THR A 260 7.93 -20.22 4.76
N PRO A 261 8.49 -19.45 5.71
CA PRO A 261 7.74 -18.80 6.78
C PRO A 261 6.56 -17.94 6.33
N GLU A 262 6.74 -17.13 5.28
CA GLU A 262 5.71 -16.22 4.76
C GLU A 262 4.51 -17.01 4.20
N THR A 263 4.76 -18.03 3.34
CA THR A 263 3.72 -18.95 2.87
C THR A 263 3.08 -19.70 4.03
N GLU A 264 3.86 -20.29 4.92
CA GLU A 264 3.33 -21.18 5.96
C GLU A 264 2.33 -20.48 6.88
N LEU A 265 2.67 -19.24 7.25
CA LEU A 265 1.83 -18.38 8.09
C LEU A 265 0.61 -17.86 7.32
N GLN A 266 0.75 -17.45 6.05
CA GLN A 266 -0.35 -16.92 5.25
C GLN A 266 -1.32 -18.01 4.81
N MET A 267 -0.79 -19.05 4.16
CA MET A 267 -1.57 -20.09 3.48
C MET A 267 -2.10 -21.17 4.43
N SER A 268 -2.12 -20.90 5.74
CA SER A 268 -2.70 -21.80 6.76
C SER A 268 -2.02 -23.16 6.87
N HIS A 269 -0.70 -23.25 6.63
CA HIS A 269 0.03 -24.50 6.85
C HIS A 269 0.24 -24.72 8.36
N GLY A 270 0.57 -23.64 9.08
CA GLY A 270 0.77 -23.62 10.52
C GLY A 270 1.99 -22.79 10.93
N TRP A 271 2.57 -23.10 12.10
CA TRP A 271 3.78 -22.45 12.57
C TRP A 271 5.03 -23.03 11.88
N PRO A 272 5.91 -22.19 11.31
CA PRO A 272 7.16 -22.65 10.71
C PRO A 272 7.96 -23.54 11.66
N VAL A 273 8.51 -24.64 11.12
CA VAL A 273 9.18 -25.66 11.94
C VAL A 273 10.68 -25.40 12.13
N CYS A 274 11.30 -24.49 11.37
CA CYS A 274 12.76 -24.33 11.29
C CYS A 274 13.51 -24.05 12.60
N PHE A 275 12.83 -23.55 13.64
CA PHE A 275 13.42 -23.32 14.96
C PHE A 275 12.94 -24.32 16.02
N GLN A 276 12.05 -25.25 15.68
CA GLN A 276 11.54 -26.23 16.63
C GLN A 276 12.65 -27.21 17.01
N GLU A 277 12.77 -27.53 18.30
CA GLU A 277 13.89 -28.33 18.85
C GLU A 277 13.99 -29.72 18.18
N ASN A 278 12.85 -30.30 17.80
CA ASN A 278 12.79 -31.60 17.18
C ASN A 278 13.30 -31.65 15.73
N CYS A 279 13.41 -30.53 15.01
CA CYS A 279 13.86 -30.54 13.60
C CYS A 279 14.82 -29.42 13.18
N SER A 280 15.13 -28.44 14.04
CA SER A 280 15.97 -27.28 13.67
C SER A 280 17.35 -27.64 13.10
N SER A 281 17.92 -28.80 13.48
CA SER A 281 19.20 -29.29 12.98
C SER A 281 19.17 -29.80 11.54
N ILE A 282 17.99 -30.08 11.00
CA ILE A 282 17.77 -30.54 9.61
C ILE A 282 16.98 -29.52 8.78
N SER A 283 16.75 -28.32 9.32
CA SER A 283 15.99 -27.28 8.66
C SER A 283 16.86 -26.30 7.89
N SER A 284 16.28 -25.76 6.82
CA SER A 284 16.74 -24.63 6.01
C SER A 284 15.57 -23.69 5.72
N LEU A 285 15.80 -22.63 4.94
CA LEU A 285 14.78 -21.67 4.54
C LEU A 285 14.57 -21.67 3.02
N GLY A 286 13.32 -21.51 2.62
CA GLY A 286 12.94 -21.21 1.24
C GLY A 286 11.93 -20.07 1.16
N ILE A 287 11.76 -19.52 -0.05
CA ILE A 287 10.81 -18.43 -0.32
C ILE A 287 9.43 -18.97 -0.70
N ASP A 288 9.38 -20.11 -1.38
CA ASP A 288 8.19 -20.69 -2.00
C ASP A 288 7.64 -19.86 -3.18
N CYS A 289 6.42 -19.32 -3.09
CA CYS A 289 5.70 -18.78 -4.24
C CYS A 289 5.90 -17.26 -4.41
N HIS A 290 6.50 -16.84 -5.53
CA HIS A 290 6.54 -15.41 -5.90
C HIS A 290 5.16 -14.79 -6.10
N SER A 291 4.13 -15.60 -6.29
CA SER A 291 2.77 -15.10 -6.51
C SER A 291 2.16 -14.37 -5.30
N ASN A 292 2.65 -14.65 -4.09
CA ASN A 292 2.24 -14.01 -2.83
C ASN A 292 3.40 -13.53 -1.94
N ASN A 293 4.64 -13.99 -2.14
CA ASN A 293 5.77 -13.63 -1.28
C ASN A 293 6.77 -12.67 -1.95
N SER A 294 7.57 -11.99 -1.12
CA SER A 294 8.74 -11.25 -1.60
C SER A 294 9.91 -12.19 -1.94
N GLY A 295 10.70 -11.87 -2.96
CA GLY A 295 11.86 -12.66 -3.40
C GLY A 295 13.10 -12.62 -2.49
N SER A 296 12.96 -12.29 -1.20
CA SER A 296 14.09 -12.10 -0.28
C SER A 296 14.14 -13.14 0.84
N ILE A 297 15.24 -13.91 0.88
CA ILE A 297 15.53 -14.83 2.00
C ILE A 297 15.73 -14.09 3.32
N VAL A 298 16.21 -12.84 3.29
CA VAL A 298 16.34 -12.01 4.51
C VAL A 298 14.98 -11.71 5.12
N THR A 299 13.96 -11.45 4.29
CA THR A 299 12.57 -11.32 4.76
C THR A 299 12.10 -12.61 5.41
N GLN A 300 12.39 -13.78 4.81
CA GLN A 300 12.03 -15.08 5.41
C GLN A 300 12.72 -15.30 6.77
N MET A 301 14.00 -14.96 6.92
CA MET A 301 14.70 -15.01 8.21
C MET A 301 14.01 -14.15 9.28
N ARG A 302 13.67 -12.91 8.92
CA ARG A 302 13.01 -11.95 9.83
C ARG A 302 11.63 -12.46 10.27
N ILE A 303 10.82 -12.95 9.33
CA ILE A 303 9.50 -13.51 9.61
C ILE A 303 9.62 -14.74 10.51
N ALA A 304 10.50 -15.69 10.17
CA ALA A 304 10.69 -16.92 10.93
C ALA A 304 11.08 -16.65 12.39
N ILE A 305 12.06 -15.77 12.61
CA ILE A 305 12.54 -15.45 13.96
C ILE A 305 11.42 -14.82 14.78
N GLN A 306 10.72 -13.82 14.23
CA GLN A 306 9.70 -13.10 14.98
C GLN A 306 8.48 -13.97 15.25
N ALA A 307 8.09 -14.82 14.29
CA ALA A 307 7.03 -15.81 14.49
C ALA A 307 7.37 -16.79 15.63
N GLU A 308 8.58 -17.35 15.66
CA GLU A 308 8.98 -18.28 16.70
C GLU A 308 9.16 -17.60 18.06
N ARG A 309 9.75 -16.39 18.10
CA ARG A 309 9.85 -15.59 19.32
C ARG A 309 8.46 -15.32 19.88
N SER A 310 7.51 -14.91 19.05
CA SER A 310 6.12 -14.70 19.43
C SER A 310 5.49 -15.98 19.98
N ARG A 311 5.62 -17.11 19.27
CA ARG A 311 5.07 -18.41 19.68
C ARG A 311 5.59 -18.86 21.04
N ARG A 312 6.90 -18.76 21.29
CA ARG A 312 7.51 -19.12 22.58
C ARG A 312 7.17 -18.14 23.69
N ASN A 313 7.19 -16.85 23.40
CA ASN A 313 6.87 -15.81 24.37
C ASN A 313 5.41 -15.90 24.83
N ASN A 314 4.46 -16.07 23.90
CA ASN A 314 3.04 -16.23 24.23
C ASN A 314 2.80 -17.45 25.13
N LYS A 315 3.46 -18.59 24.88
CA LYS A 315 3.39 -19.75 25.78
C LYS A 315 3.82 -19.45 27.23
N ILE A 316 4.76 -18.51 27.43
CA ILE A 316 5.18 -18.07 28.77
C ILE A 316 4.19 -17.03 29.32
N LEU A 317 3.77 -16.07 28.50
CA LEU A 317 2.80 -15.02 28.86
C LEU A 317 1.45 -15.60 29.30
N ASP A 318 0.99 -16.66 28.65
CA ASP A 318 -0.25 -17.39 28.99
C ASP A 318 -0.22 -17.99 30.40
N THR A 319 0.98 -18.17 30.99
CA THR A 319 1.14 -18.61 32.38
C THR A 319 1.18 -17.46 33.39
N GLY A 320 0.97 -16.22 32.94
CA GLY A 320 1.09 -14.99 33.74
C GLY A 320 2.55 -14.60 34.06
N LYS A 321 3.52 -15.17 33.33
CA LYS A 321 4.96 -14.91 33.50
C LYS A 321 5.51 -14.14 32.29
N PHE A 322 6.65 -13.47 32.45
CA PHE A 322 7.32 -12.76 31.36
C PHE A 322 8.65 -13.44 31.00
N PRO A 323 9.02 -13.52 29.71
CA PRO A 323 10.31 -14.08 29.30
C PRO A 323 11.47 -13.15 29.72
N GLY A 324 12.43 -13.68 30.47
CA GLY A 324 13.61 -12.90 30.92
C GLY A 324 14.74 -12.81 29.89
N LYS A 325 14.70 -13.62 28.81
CA LYS A 325 15.68 -13.65 27.72
C LYS A 325 15.01 -14.08 26.43
N VAL A 326 15.54 -13.59 25.31
CA VAL A 326 15.22 -14.09 23.96
C VAL A 326 15.87 -15.46 23.77
N GLN A 327 15.14 -16.41 23.18
CA GLN A 327 15.58 -17.80 23.00
C GLN A 327 16.00 -18.16 21.57
N VAL A 328 15.59 -17.36 20.57
CA VAL A 328 15.93 -17.57 19.15
C VAL A 328 16.72 -16.37 18.67
N HIS A 329 17.91 -16.64 18.13
CA HIS A 329 18.89 -15.61 17.83
C HIS A 329 19.05 -15.40 16.33
N VAL A 330 19.50 -14.20 15.96
CA VAL A 330 19.80 -13.83 14.57
C VAL A 330 20.85 -14.77 13.95
N GLN A 331 21.77 -15.29 14.77
CA GLN A 331 22.74 -16.32 14.42
C GLN A 331 22.10 -17.58 13.82
N ASP A 332 21.01 -18.07 14.41
CA ASP A 332 20.36 -19.31 13.99
C ASP A 332 19.70 -19.15 12.62
N ALA A 333 19.05 -18.01 12.39
CA ALA A 333 18.41 -17.71 11.11
C ALA A 333 19.42 -17.52 9.98
N PHE A 334 20.53 -16.83 10.25
CA PHE A 334 21.60 -16.65 9.28
C PHE A 334 22.17 -18.01 8.83
N GLN A 335 22.33 -18.95 9.76
CA GLN A 335 22.74 -20.32 9.44
C GLN A 335 21.70 -21.07 8.59
N LEU A 336 20.40 -20.92 8.87
CA LEU A 336 19.32 -21.53 8.07
C LEU A 336 19.37 -21.08 6.60
N ALA A 337 19.67 -19.80 6.36
CA ALA A 337 19.75 -19.18 5.03
C ALA A 337 21.08 -19.40 4.30
N THR A 338 22.09 -19.97 4.96
CA THR A 338 23.45 -20.15 4.41
C THR A 338 23.91 -21.60 4.56
N ILE A 339 24.72 -21.92 5.56
CA ILE A 339 25.38 -23.23 5.69
C ILE A 339 24.38 -24.40 5.85
N ARG A 340 23.24 -24.20 6.52
CA ARG A 340 22.22 -25.26 6.63
C ARG A 340 21.43 -25.43 5.34
N GLY A 341 21.21 -24.36 4.58
CA GLY A 341 20.72 -24.45 3.21
C GLY A 341 21.66 -25.27 2.32
N ALA A 342 22.98 -25.05 2.44
CA ALA A 342 23.97 -25.83 1.69
C ALA A 342 23.94 -27.33 2.05
N ARG A 343 23.81 -27.66 3.34
CA ARG A 343 23.67 -29.05 3.81
C ARG A 343 22.38 -29.71 3.34
N ALA A 344 21.27 -28.96 3.33
CA ALA A 344 19.98 -29.46 2.87
C ALA A 344 20.01 -29.95 1.40
N ILE A 345 20.98 -29.46 0.62
CA ILE A 345 21.19 -29.83 -0.78
C ILE A 345 22.53 -30.57 -1.03
N HIS A 346 23.23 -30.99 0.04
CA HIS A 346 24.51 -31.71 -0.02
C HIS A 346 25.64 -30.96 -0.76
N MET A 347 25.71 -29.64 -0.55
CA MET A 347 26.70 -28.72 -1.14
C MET A 347 27.51 -27.93 -0.10
N GLU A 348 27.47 -28.33 1.16
CA GLU A 348 28.18 -27.66 2.27
C GLU A 348 29.70 -27.63 2.10
N ASP A 349 30.29 -28.57 1.34
CA ASP A 349 31.72 -28.55 1.02
C ASP A 349 32.09 -27.45 0.01
N LYS A 350 31.10 -26.84 -0.65
CA LYS A 350 31.30 -25.87 -1.73
C LYS A 350 30.70 -24.49 -1.43
N LEU A 351 29.61 -24.42 -0.68
CA LEU A 351 28.78 -23.24 -0.49
C LEU A 351 28.45 -22.98 1.00
N GLY A 352 27.78 -21.86 1.26
CA GLY A 352 27.14 -21.58 2.56
C GLY A 352 28.04 -20.99 3.65
N SER A 353 29.34 -20.81 3.39
CA SER A 353 30.27 -20.15 4.31
C SER A 353 31.44 -19.50 3.57
N LEU A 354 32.06 -18.50 4.20
CA LEU A 354 33.29 -17.88 3.73
C LEU A 354 34.49 -18.68 4.25
N GLU A 355 34.92 -19.67 3.49
CA GLU A 355 36.07 -20.51 3.81
C GLU A 355 36.97 -20.69 2.57
N GLU A 356 38.28 -20.74 2.79
CA GLU A 356 39.24 -20.99 1.72
C GLU A 356 38.94 -22.33 1.02
N GLY A 357 39.00 -22.32 -0.31
CA GLY A 357 38.73 -23.47 -1.17
C GLY A 357 37.26 -23.60 -1.62
N LYS A 358 36.31 -22.92 -0.97
CA LYS A 358 34.90 -22.88 -1.37
C LYS A 358 34.67 -22.01 -2.60
N ILE A 359 33.51 -22.19 -3.24
CA ILE A 359 33.10 -21.36 -4.38
C ILE A 359 32.81 -19.94 -3.88
N ALA A 360 33.24 -18.95 -4.65
CA ALA A 360 33.02 -17.54 -4.35
C ALA A 360 31.59 -17.12 -4.73
N ASP A 361 30.65 -17.54 -3.88
CA ASP A 361 29.25 -17.09 -3.86
C ASP A 361 29.08 -16.14 -2.68
N LEU A 362 29.01 -14.83 -2.96
CA LEU A 362 29.18 -13.77 -1.97
C LEU A 362 28.15 -12.67 -2.12
N VAL A 363 27.82 -12.02 -1.00
CA VAL A 363 27.03 -10.77 -0.95
C VAL A 363 27.88 -9.70 -0.27
N ILE A 364 27.94 -8.52 -0.89
CA ILE A 364 28.63 -7.34 -0.36
C ILE A 364 27.59 -6.27 -0.05
N TRP A 365 27.58 -5.80 1.20
CA TRP A 365 26.60 -4.88 1.75
C TRP A 365 27.21 -3.49 1.95
N ASP A 366 26.44 -2.45 1.65
CA ASP A 366 26.80 -1.07 2.00
C ASP A 366 26.39 -0.73 3.43
N THR A 367 27.34 -0.73 4.35
CA THR A 367 27.03 -0.50 5.78
C THR A 367 26.85 0.98 6.13
N LEU A 368 27.12 1.89 5.18
CA LEU A 368 26.84 3.32 5.35
C LEU A 368 25.40 3.70 5.01
N SER A 369 24.59 2.74 4.56
CA SER A 369 23.20 3.02 4.25
C SER A 369 22.44 3.52 5.49
N PRO A 370 21.42 4.40 5.32
CA PRO A 370 20.63 4.89 6.45
C PRO A 370 20.01 3.79 7.31
N SER A 371 19.77 2.62 6.72
CA SER A 371 19.17 1.47 7.40
C SER A 371 20.20 0.68 8.22
N MET A 372 21.41 0.48 7.70
CA MET A 372 22.42 -0.41 8.30
C MET A 372 23.45 0.27 9.20
N ILE A 373 23.63 1.59 9.07
CA ILE A 373 24.61 2.35 9.84
C ILE A 373 24.42 2.15 11.35
N CYS A 374 25.54 2.11 12.09
CA CYS A 374 25.64 1.75 13.52
C CYS A 374 25.29 0.28 13.83
N ALA A 375 24.18 -0.25 13.31
CA ALA A 375 23.80 -1.65 13.53
C ALA A 375 24.89 -2.60 13.03
N ALA A 376 25.43 -2.34 11.83
CA ALA A 376 26.49 -3.16 11.24
C ALA A 376 27.80 -3.13 12.03
N GLU A 377 28.07 -2.09 12.83
CA GLU A 377 29.27 -2.04 13.67
C GLU A 377 29.12 -2.83 14.97
N GLU A 378 27.90 -2.84 15.54
CA GLU A 378 27.53 -3.48 16.81
C GLU A 378 27.26 -4.98 16.62
N ASP A 379 26.32 -5.33 15.73
CA ASP A 379 25.94 -6.70 15.41
C ASP A 379 25.68 -6.83 13.89
N PRO A 380 26.68 -7.23 13.11
CA PRO A 380 26.55 -7.36 11.66
C PRO A 380 25.43 -8.31 11.21
N ILE A 381 25.17 -9.39 11.95
CA ILE A 381 24.10 -10.34 11.60
C ILE A 381 22.74 -9.71 11.94
N GLY A 382 22.64 -9.05 13.10
CA GLY A 382 21.49 -8.23 13.46
C GLY A 382 21.20 -7.14 12.42
N ALA A 383 22.22 -6.46 11.91
CA ALA A 383 22.08 -5.45 10.87
C ALA A 383 21.51 -6.04 9.56
N ILE A 384 21.99 -7.21 9.14
CA ILE A 384 21.45 -7.90 7.96
C ILE A 384 19.98 -8.26 8.17
N ILE A 385 19.65 -8.91 9.29
CA ILE A 385 18.31 -9.50 9.47
C ILE A 385 17.27 -8.46 9.87
N ASP A 386 17.57 -7.61 10.85
CA ASP A 386 16.58 -6.71 11.45
C ASP A 386 16.52 -5.34 10.76
N HIS A 387 17.58 -4.92 10.07
CA HIS A 387 17.70 -3.54 9.55
C HIS A 387 17.78 -3.43 8.03
N SER A 388 18.36 -4.41 7.33
CA SER A 388 18.61 -4.27 5.89
C SER A 388 17.36 -4.48 5.01
N SER A 389 17.54 -4.11 3.75
CA SER A 389 16.66 -4.30 2.60
C SER A 389 17.50 -4.69 1.37
N PRO A 390 16.90 -5.22 0.28
CA PRO A 390 17.65 -5.55 -0.94
C PRO A 390 18.48 -4.40 -1.53
N SER A 391 18.06 -3.14 -1.33
CA SER A 391 18.82 -1.97 -1.80
C SER A 391 20.14 -1.74 -1.05
N ASP A 392 20.32 -2.35 0.13
CA ASP A 392 21.57 -2.27 0.88
C ASP A 392 22.63 -3.25 0.37
N ILE A 393 22.25 -4.17 -0.52
CA ILE A 393 23.17 -5.08 -1.20
C ILE A 393 23.78 -4.35 -2.40
N GLU A 394 25.05 -4.02 -2.33
CA GLU A 394 25.78 -3.33 -3.39
C GLU A 394 26.25 -4.29 -4.48
N ALA A 395 26.74 -5.46 -4.10
CA ALA A 395 27.23 -6.44 -5.04
C ALA A 395 26.89 -7.88 -4.66
N VAL A 396 26.71 -8.70 -5.69
CA VAL A 396 26.48 -10.14 -5.58
C VAL A 396 27.40 -10.84 -6.56
N ILE A 397 28.16 -11.80 -6.05
CA ILE A 397 29.11 -12.60 -6.80
C ILE A 397 28.61 -14.04 -6.79
N VAL A 398 28.51 -14.66 -7.96
CA VAL A 398 28.15 -16.08 -8.12
C VAL A 398 29.22 -16.75 -8.96
N ASP A 399 29.77 -17.86 -8.47
CA ASP A 399 30.84 -18.61 -9.13
C ASP A 399 32.04 -17.72 -9.48
N GLY A 400 32.39 -16.80 -8.55
CA GLY A 400 33.44 -15.81 -8.71
C GLY A 400 33.18 -14.79 -9.81
N GLN A 401 31.93 -14.52 -10.17
CA GLN A 401 31.55 -13.49 -11.15
C GLN A 401 30.49 -12.56 -10.61
N PHE A 402 30.68 -11.25 -10.81
CA PHE A 402 29.64 -10.28 -10.49
C PHE A 402 28.36 -10.54 -11.28
N LYS A 403 27.25 -10.62 -10.56
CA LYS A 403 25.87 -10.62 -11.07
C LYS A 403 25.12 -9.34 -10.72
N LYS A 404 25.50 -8.72 -9.60
CA LYS A 404 25.12 -7.37 -9.19
C LYS A 404 26.39 -6.60 -8.81
N ARG A 405 26.49 -5.33 -9.18
CA ARG A 405 27.60 -4.43 -8.81
C ARG A 405 27.10 -3.00 -8.75
N ASP A 406 27.61 -2.20 -7.82
CA ASP A 406 27.23 -0.80 -7.61
C ASP A 406 25.71 -0.61 -7.48
N GLY A 407 25.05 -1.57 -6.82
CA GLY A 407 23.59 -1.58 -6.61
C GLY A 407 22.77 -1.93 -7.86
N ARG A 408 23.38 -2.47 -8.92
CA ARG A 408 22.71 -2.78 -10.19
C ARG A 408 22.99 -4.20 -10.68
N LEU A 409 21.95 -4.89 -11.14
CA LEU A 409 22.08 -6.16 -11.87
C LEU A 409 22.87 -5.96 -13.16
N GLY A 410 23.72 -6.92 -13.50
CA GLY A 410 24.47 -6.95 -14.75
C GLY A 410 23.64 -7.47 -15.92
N SER A 411 24.23 -7.31 -17.11
CA SER A 411 23.71 -7.86 -18.37
C SER A 411 23.70 -9.39 -18.36
N ILE A 412 22.75 -9.97 -19.09
CA ILE A 412 22.56 -11.43 -19.17
C ILE A 412 22.69 -11.86 -20.61
N LYS A 413 23.65 -12.75 -20.88
CA LYS A 413 23.78 -13.37 -22.19
C LYS A 413 22.77 -14.49 -22.34
N LEU A 414 22.00 -14.43 -23.42
CA LEU A 414 21.04 -15.46 -23.78
C LEU A 414 21.74 -16.52 -24.63
N ASP A 415 21.61 -17.77 -24.22
CA ASP A 415 22.00 -18.92 -25.04
C ASP A 415 20.80 -19.37 -25.88
N LEU A 416 20.64 -18.75 -27.05
CA LEU A 416 19.53 -19.02 -27.95
C LEU A 416 19.63 -20.41 -28.62
N GLU A 417 20.78 -21.09 -28.55
CA GLU A 417 20.89 -22.48 -29.02
C GLU A 417 20.15 -23.45 -28.10
N LEU A 418 20.14 -23.16 -26.79
CA LEU A 418 19.41 -23.95 -25.79
C LEU A 418 17.90 -23.68 -25.75
N ALA A 419 17.46 -22.58 -26.38
CA ALA A 419 16.05 -22.19 -26.44
C ALA A 419 15.70 -21.60 -27.83
N PRO A 420 15.76 -22.41 -28.90
CA PRO A 420 15.54 -21.96 -30.28
C PRO A 420 14.13 -21.40 -30.52
N GLU A 421 13.17 -21.73 -29.66
CA GLU A 421 11.81 -21.18 -29.65
C GLU A 421 11.76 -19.69 -29.26
N LEU A 422 12.74 -19.18 -28.50
CA LEU A 422 12.81 -17.78 -28.11
C LEU A 422 13.15 -16.92 -29.33
N LYS A 423 12.14 -16.25 -29.87
CA LYS A 423 12.31 -15.27 -30.95
C LYS A 423 12.80 -13.94 -30.38
N GLN A 424 14.09 -13.86 -30.08
CA GLN A 424 14.73 -12.65 -29.55
C GLN A 424 15.84 -12.15 -30.48
N ASP A 425 15.75 -10.87 -30.82
CA ASP A 425 16.77 -10.19 -31.63
C ASP A 425 18.05 -9.89 -30.82
N LYS A 426 17.92 -9.82 -29.48
CA LYS A 426 19.02 -9.55 -28.56
C LYS A 426 19.61 -10.86 -28.05
N THR A 427 20.93 -10.99 -28.13
CA THR A 427 21.70 -12.07 -27.50
C THR A 427 22.18 -11.71 -26.08
N GLU A 428 21.95 -10.47 -25.66
CA GLU A 428 22.25 -9.97 -24.32
C GLU A 428 21.13 -9.02 -23.88
N VAL A 429 20.60 -9.22 -22.67
CA VAL A 429 19.44 -8.51 -22.13
C VAL A 429 19.73 -7.95 -20.74
N GLU A 430 19.12 -6.81 -20.44
CA GLU A 430 19.12 -6.19 -19.11
C GLU A 430 17.82 -6.50 -18.35
N TRP A 431 17.78 -6.23 -17.04
CA TRP A 431 16.55 -6.35 -16.25
C TRP A 431 15.35 -5.63 -16.89
N ARG A 432 15.55 -4.44 -17.47
CA ARG A 432 14.47 -3.70 -18.14
C ARG A 432 13.86 -4.47 -19.31
N ASP A 433 14.68 -5.19 -20.08
CA ASP A 433 14.20 -6.00 -21.20
C ASP A 433 13.36 -7.18 -20.68
N VAL A 434 13.88 -7.88 -19.67
CA VAL A 434 13.18 -8.98 -18.98
C VAL A 434 11.84 -8.52 -18.41
N ALA A 435 11.81 -7.36 -17.74
CA ALA A 435 10.60 -6.80 -17.14
C ALA A 435 9.52 -6.48 -18.19
N LEU A 436 9.91 -5.99 -19.37
CA LEU A 436 8.97 -5.74 -20.46
C LEU A 436 8.39 -7.04 -21.02
N GLU A 437 9.19 -8.09 -21.17
CA GLU A 437 8.71 -9.40 -21.60
C GLU A 437 7.79 -10.05 -20.55
N LEU A 438 8.11 -9.93 -19.26
CA LEU A 438 7.24 -10.37 -18.17
C LEU A 438 5.84 -9.72 -18.23
N LEU A 439 5.78 -8.41 -18.48
CA LEU A 439 4.49 -7.69 -18.60
C LEU A 439 3.69 -8.19 -19.81
N LYS A 440 4.34 -8.39 -20.97
CA LYS A 440 3.70 -8.96 -22.16
C LYS A 440 3.19 -10.38 -21.90
N SER A 441 4.02 -11.23 -21.30
CA SER A 441 3.64 -12.59 -20.89
C SER A 441 2.43 -12.58 -19.96
N ARG A 442 2.42 -11.70 -18.95
CA ARG A 442 1.32 -11.56 -18.00
C ARG A 442 0.01 -11.21 -18.69
N GLU A 443 -0.01 -10.19 -19.55
CA GLU A 443 -1.20 -9.80 -20.31
C GLU A 443 -1.76 -10.96 -21.13
N ARG A 444 -0.86 -11.71 -21.79
CA ARG A 444 -1.22 -12.87 -22.60
C ARG A 444 -1.78 -14.03 -21.76
N ILE A 445 -1.15 -14.34 -20.62
CA ILE A 445 -1.61 -15.39 -19.70
C ILE A 445 -3.02 -15.07 -19.21
N ILE A 446 -3.27 -13.82 -18.78
CA ILE A 446 -4.58 -13.37 -18.32
C ILE A 446 -5.64 -13.51 -19.43
N ALA A 447 -5.30 -13.11 -20.66
CA ALA A 447 -6.22 -13.24 -21.79
C ALA A 447 -6.56 -14.72 -22.09
N ASP A 448 -5.57 -15.60 -22.06
CA ASP A 448 -5.74 -17.04 -22.31
C ASP A 448 -6.58 -17.72 -21.22
N GLU A 449 -6.40 -17.35 -19.95
CA GLU A 449 -7.24 -17.85 -18.85
C GLU A 449 -8.72 -17.47 -19.02
N ILE A 450 -9.00 -16.24 -19.45
CA ILE A 450 -10.36 -15.76 -19.73
C ILE A 450 -10.96 -16.55 -20.89
N GLU A 451 -10.22 -16.73 -21.99
CA GLU A 451 -10.67 -17.47 -23.17
C GLU A 451 -10.98 -18.95 -22.83
N LEU A 452 -10.11 -19.58 -22.04
CA LEU A 452 -10.26 -20.99 -21.66
C LEU A 452 -11.34 -21.22 -20.59
N GLY A 453 -11.90 -20.16 -19.99
CA GLY A 453 -12.88 -20.27 -18.93
C GLY A 453 -12.30 -20.79 -17.60
N ALA A 454 -11.03 -20.50 -17.33
CA ALA A 454 -10.37 -20.78 -16.05
C ALA A 454 -10.88 -19.89 -14.89
N ASP A 455 -11.89 -19.06 -15.16
CA ASP A 455 -12.60 -18.20 -14.19
C ASP A 455 -13.61 -18.96 -13.32
N ASP A 456 -13.96 -20.20 -13.66
CA ASP A 456 -14.83 -21.08 -12.86
C ASP A 456 -14.07 -21.69 -11.69
N ARG A 457 -13.87 -20.86 -10.67
CA ARG A 457 -13.08 -21.18 -9.47
C ARG A 457 -13.65 -22.33 -8.66
N GLN A 458 -14.96 -22.57 -8.71
CA GLN A 458 -15.60 -23.57 -7.86
C GLN A 458 -15.42 -24.99 -8.38
N SER A 459 -15.58 -25.20 -9.70
CA SER A 459 -15.34 -26.50 -10.32
C SER A 459 -13.86 -26.91 -10.25
N ALA A 460 -12.95 -25.95 -10.44
CA ALA A 460 -11.51 -26.19 -10.29
C ALA A 460 -11.11 -26.50 -8.84
N PHE A 461 -11.73 -25.82 -7.87
CA PHE A 461 -11.52 -26.08 -6.44
C PHE A 461 -11.96 -27.48 -6.03
N GLU A 462 -13.18 -27.91 -6.38
CA GLU A 462 -13.73 -29.20 -5.97
C GLU A 462 -12.93 -30.39 -6.54
N ASN A 463 -12.48 -30.28 -7.79
CA ASN A 463 -11.67 -31.29 -8.45
C ASN A 463 -10.20 -31.27 -8.00
N GLY A 464 -9.64 -30.09 -7.70
CA GLY A 464 -8.30 -29.96 -7.11
C GLY A 464 -8.18 -30.66 -5.76
N LEU A 465 -9.17 -30.51 -4.88
CA LEU A 465 -9.18 -31.20 -3.58
C LEU A 465 -9.10 -32.73 -3.72
N ALA A 466 -9.82 -33.31 -4.68
CA ALA A 466 -9.82 -34.75 -4.91
C ALA A 466 -8.48 -35.24 -5.49
N LEU A 467 -7.91 -34.49 -6.45
CA LEU A 467 -6.67 -34.86 -7.12
C LEU A 467 -5.46 -34.93 -6.16
N PHE A 468 -5.40 -34.02 -5.20
CA PHE A 468 -4.29 -33.93 -4.24
C PHE A 468 -4.56 -34.67 -2.91
N GLY A 469 -5.62 -35.48 -2.85
CA GLY A 469 -5.93 -36.29 -1.65
C GLY A 469 -6.22 -35.46 -0.40
N VAL A 470 -6.78 -34.25 -0.56
CA VAL A 470 -7.09 -33.36 0.57
C VAL A 470 -8.27 -33.93 1.36
N ASN A 471 -8.08 -34.13 2.67
CA ASN A 471 -9.15 -34.63 3.54
C ASN A 471 -10.23 -33.56 3.78
N LYS A 472 -11.37 -33.70 3.07
CA LYS A 472 -12.51 -32.78 3.17
C LYS A 472 -13.18 -32.75 4.54
N GLU A 473 -13.10 -33.81 5.34
CA GLU A 473 -13.70 -33.85 6.69
C GLU A 473 -12.93 -32.99 7.69
N LYS A 474 -11.64 -32.75 7.44
CA LYS A 474 -10.81 -31.83 8.24
C LYS A 474 -11.02 -30.36 7.86
N MET A 475 -11.78 -30.06 6.81
CA MET A 475 -11.99 -28.69 6.34
C MET A 475 -13.14 -28.03 7.08
N VAL A 476 -12.86 -26.87 7.69
CA VAL A 476 -13.90 -25.95 8.17
C VAL A 476 -14.02 -24.83 7.15
N MET A 477 -15.06 -24.89 6.33
CA MET A 477 -15.44 -23.74 5.51
C MET A 477 -16.01 -22.69 6.45
N ARG A 478 -15.35 -21.54 6.59
CA ARG A 478 -15.99 -20.39 7.24
C ARG A 478 -17.24 -20.06 6.43
N GLN A 479 -18.42 -20.17 7.04
CA GLN A 479 -19.61 -19.58 6.45
C GLN A 479 -19.33 -18.09 6.29
N GLU A 480 -19.50 -17.56 5.07
CA GLU A 480 -19.64 -16.13 4.86
C GLU A 480 -20.96 -15.69 5.52
N GLY A 481 -20.93 -15.53 6.84
CA GLY A 481 -22.12 -15.33 7.64
C GLY A 481 -21.88 -15.52 9.13
N ARG A 482 -21.64 -14.40 9.83
CA ARG A 482 -22.03 -14.11 11.22
C ARG A 482 -21.94 -15.27 12.22
N ASP A 483 -20.83 -15.34 12.96
CA ASP A 483 -20.83 -15.71 14.37
C ASP A 483 -19.55 -15.19 15.05
N GLU A 484 -19.61 -13.99 15.63
CA GLU A 484 -18.59 -13.46 16.56
C GLU A 484 -19.26 -13.23 17.92
N LYS A 485 -19.51 -14.33 18.62
CA LYS A 485 -19.68 -14.37 20.08
C LYS A 485 -18.80 -15.49 20.62
N GLU A 486 -17.51 -15.23 20.76
CA GLU A 486 -16.76 -15.55 21.99
C GLU A 486 -15.38 -14.90 21.93
N THR A 487 -15.05 -14.27 23.05
CA THR A 487 -13.97 -13.32 23.30
C THR A 487 -12.57 -13.91 23.14
N HIS A 488 -11.67 -13.21 22.43
CA HIS A 488 -10.33 -12.77 22.88
C HIS A 488 -9.67 -11.80 21.86
N THR A 489 -9.73 -10.50 22.18
CA THR A 489 -8.70 -9.45 22.02
C THR A 489 -7.80 -9.43 20.77
N VAL A 490 -8.33 -9.02 19.61
CA VAL A 490 -7.57 -8.25 18.60
C VAL A 490 -8.53 -7.25 17.94
N TYR A 491 -8.18 -5.97 17.97
CA TYR A 491 -8.97 -4.87 17.41
C TYR A 491 -9.07 -5.00 15.88
N ARG A 492 -10.25 -5.32 15.34
CA ARG A 492 -10.53 -5.30 13.89
C ARG A 492 -11.73 -4.41 13.58
N MET A 493 -11.44 -3.30 12.90
CA MET A 493 -12.41 -2.44 12.23
C MET A 493 -13.22 -3.26 11.21
N LYS A 494 -14.55 -3.17 11.30
CA LYS A 494 -15.47 -3.79 10.35
C LYS A 494 -15.46 -3.01 9.02
N THR A 495 -15.00 -3.64 7.96
CA THR A 495 -15.23 -3.20 6.59
C THR A 495 -16.64 -3.63 6.13
N PHE A 496 -17.42 -2.69 5.62
CA PHE A 496 -18.72 -2.93 5.01
C PHE A 496 -18.52 -3.43 3.57
N SER A 497 -18.97 -4.65 3.26
CA SER A 497 -19.12 -5.13 1.88
C SER A 497 -20.59 -5.01 1.44
N SER A 498 -20.87 -4.15 0.45
CA SER A 498 -22.13 -4.12 -0.29
C SER A 498 -21.83 -4.35 -1.76
N SER A 499 -22.37 -5.43 -2.30
CA SER A 499 -22.23 -5.91 -3.67
C SER A 499 -22.96 -5.03 -4.69
N TYR A 500 -22.27 -4.56 -5.73
CA TYR A 500 -22.84 -4.10 -7.00
C TYR A 500 -21.99 -4.58 -8.19
N PRO A 501 -22.59 -4.85 -9.36
CA PRO A 501 -21.95 -5.56 -10.47
C PRO A 501 -20.92 -4.70 -11.20
N VAL A 502 -19.77 -5.30 -11.51
CA VAL A 502 -18.65 -4.67 -12.22
C VAL A 502 -18.90 -4.70 -13.72
N HIS A 503 -19.05 -3.54 -14.34
CA HIS A 503 -18.78 -3.35 -15.77
C HIS A 503 -17.47 -2.58 -15.95
N ALA A 504 -16.71 -3.03 -16.94
CA ALA A 504 -15.29 -2.78 -17.14
C ALA A 504 -14.89 -1.31 -17.34
N ASN A 505 -13.89 -0.88 -16.58
CA ASN A 505 -12.77 -0.02 -17.00
C ASN A 505 -11.63 -0.27 -15.99
N GLY A 506 -10.45 -0.66 -16.47
CA GLY A 506 -9.35 -1.25 -15.68
C GLY A 506 -8.62 -0.33 -14.68
N SER A 507 -9.32 0.51 -13.91
CA SER A 507 -8.74 1.44 -12.93
C SER A 507 -9.11 1.18 -11.46
N GLY A 508 -9.86 0.10 -11.15
CA GLY A 508 -10.30 -0.19 -9.77
C GLY A 508 -11.27 0.84 -9.15
N ILE A 509 -11.62 1.91 -9.88
CA ILE A 509 -12.58 2.95 -9.49
C ILE A 509 -13.97 2.52 -9.97
N PRO A 510 -15.00 2.49 -9.11
CA PRO A 510 -16.37 2.17 -9.51
C PRO A 510 -16.88 3.15 -10.57
N TYR A 511 -17.54 2.67 -11.63
CA TYR A 511 -18.14 3.57 -12.60
C TYR A 511 -19.51 4.07 -12.13
N ARG A 512 -19.59 5.36 -11.77
CA ARG A 512 -20.79 6.07 -11.33
C ARG A 512 -21.35 7.02 -12.39
N GLY A 513 -21.00 6.80 -13.66
CA GLY A 513 -21.39 7.68 -14.76
C GLY A 513 -22.89 7.83 -15.00
N HIS A 514 -23.71 6.95 -14.44
CA HIS A 514 -25.17 7.00 -14.55
C HIS A 514 -25.85 7.74 -13.39
N LEU A 515 -25.13 8.02 -12.28
CA LEU A 515 -25.73 8.60 -11.09
C LEU A 515 -26.10 10.07 -11.30
N LYS A 516 -27.28 10.44 -10.80
CA LYS A 516 -27.73 11.82 -10.60
C LYS A 516 -27.47 12.24 -9.15
N ALA A 517 -27.71 13.51 -8.84
CA ALA A 517 -27.48 14.05 -7.50
C ALA A 517 -28.26 13.28 -6.41
N GLY A 518 -29.51 12.88 -6.69
CA GLY A 518 -30.31 12.08 -5.76
C GLY A 518 -29.72 10.69 -5.51
N ASP A 519 -29.15 10.05 -6.53
CA ASP A 519 -28.53 8.73 -6.40
C ASP A 519 -27.22 8.81 -5.61
N VAL A 520 -26.43 9.87 -5.81
CA VAL A 520 -25.24 10.16 -4.98
C VAL A 520 -25.62 10.38 -3.52
N VAL A 521 -26.71 11.12 -3.26
CA VAL A 521 -27.22 11.30 -1.89
C VAL A 521 -27.61 9.95 -1.29
N HIS A 522 -28.35 9.11 -2.05
CA HIS A 522 -28.73 7.78 -1.58
C HIS A 522 -27.52 6.90 -1.27
N GLU A 523 -26.54 6.81 -2.17
CA GLU A 523 -25.33 5.99 -2.00
C GLU A 523 -24.55 6.40 -0.75
N VAL A 524 -24.24 7.69 -0.60
CA VAL A 524 -23.46 8.17 0.55
C VAL A 524 -24.26 8.06 1.85
N TRP A 525 -25.56 8.36 1.83
CA TRP A 525 -26.42 8.27 3.02
C TRP A 525 -26.51 6.84 3.57
N THR A 526 -26.72 5.87 2.68
CA THR A 526 -26.78 4.45 3.03
C THR A 526 -25.42 3.91 3.46
N GLY A 527 -24.34 4.32 2.78
CA GLY A 527 -22.97 3.96 3.17
C GLY A 527 -22.54 4.49 4.55
N LEU A 528 -23.24 5.47 5.10
CA LEU A 528 -23.03 6.00 6.46
C LEU A 528 -23.98 5.40 7.52
N ASP A 529 -24.75 4.37 7.17
CA ASP A 529 -25.77 3.75 8.03
C ASP A 529 -26.78 4.74 8.60
N LEU A 530 -27.18 5.75 7.82
CA LEU A 530 -28.19 6.72 8.24
C LEU A 530 -29.61 6.23 7.89
N PRO A 531 -30.65 6.66 8.62
CA PRO A 531 -32.02 6.17 8.39
C PRO A 531 -32.54 6.48 6.98
N GLU A 532 -32.82 5.46 6.18
CA GLU A 532 -33.30 5.61 4.79
C GLU A 532 -34.61 6.39 4.69
N ALA A 533 -35.44 6.38 5.74
CA ALA A 533 -36.70 7.11 5.76
C ALA A 533 -36.52 8.63 5.52
N ALA A 534 -35.37 9.19 5.90
CA ALA A 534 -35.03 10.59 5.68
C ALA A 534 -34.94 10.96 4.19
N LEU A 535 -34.55 10.03 3.32
CA LEU A 535 -34.37 10.27 1.88
C LEU A 535 -35.67 10.76 1.21
N LYS A 536 -36.84 10.39 1.76
CA LYS A 536 -38.16 10.83 1.27
C LYS A 536 -38.41 12.33 1.49
N SER A 537 -37.64 12.97 2.35
CA SER A 537 -37.75 14.40 2.65
C SER A 537 -36.93 15.27 1.69
N LEU A 538 -36.20 14.69 0.74
CA LEU A 538 -35.33 15.43 -0.16
C LEU A 538 -36.04 15.92 -1.44
N LYS A 539 -35.78 17.17 -1.83
CA LYS A 539 -36.20 17.76 -3.09
C LYS A 539 -35.03 18.46 -3.80
N LEU A 540 -34.70 17.98 -5.01
CA LEU A 540 -33.58 18.48 -5.80
C LEU A 540 -34.08 19.07 -7.14
N PRO A 541 -34.45 20.36 -7.22
CA PRO A 541 -34.86 20.95 -8.48
C PRO A 541 -33.66 21.21 -9.41
N GLY A 542 -33.88 21.05 -10.72
CA GLY A 542 -32.94 21.44 -11.79
C GLY A 542 -31.90 20.39 -12.19
N THR A 543 -32.15 19.09 -12.05
CA THR A 543 -31.14 18.01 -12.14
C THR A 543 -30.63 17.63 -13.55
N GLU A 544 -30.79 18.46 -14.58
CA GLU A 544 -30.48 18.07 -15.97
C GLU A 544 -29.39 18.94 -16.60
N GLY A 545 -28.36 18.28 -17.15
CA GLY A 545 -27.29 18.91 -17.94
C GLY A 545 -26.07 19.42 -17.15
N PRO A 546 -25.05 19.95 -17.85
CA PRO A 546 -23.91 20.64 -17.23
C PRO A 546 -24.34 21.95 -16.57
N ALA A 547 -23.87 22.20 -15.34
CA ALA A 547 -24.20 23.40 -14.56
C ALA A 547 -23.01 24.38 -14.38
N LEU A 548 -21.80 23.94 -14.72
CA LEU A 548 -20.59 24.74 -14.78
C LEU A 548 -19.81 24.31 -16.03
N PRO A 549 -19.01 25.21 -16.65
CA PRO A 549 -18.27 24.90 -17.88
C PRO A 549 -17.11 23.94 -17.58
N SER A 550 -17.41 22.65 -17.52
CA SER A 550 -16.47 21.60 -17.20
C SER A 550 -16.90 20.28 -17.81
N SER A 551 -15.94 19.45 -18.21
CA SER A 551 -16.25 18.08 -18.61
C SER A 551 -16.69 17.24 -17.41
N PHE A 552 -16.25 17.55 -16.19
CA PHE A 552 -16.66 16.84 -14.98
C PHE A 552 -18.06 17.23 -14.52
N LYS A 553 -18.78 16.27 -13.91
CA LYS A 553 -20.14 16.47 -13.38
C LYS A 553 -20.15 17.19 -12.02
N ILE A 554 -19.50 18.35 -11.96
CA ILE A 554 -19.36 19.17 -10.73
C ILE A 554 -20.74 19.56 -10.17
N GLY A 555 -21.71 19.86 -11.03
CA GLY A 555 -23.08 20.19 -10.60
C GLY A 555 -23.75 19.10 -9.78
N ILE A 556 -23.58 17.84 -10.18
CA ILE A 556 -24.09 16.68 -9.44
C ILE A 556 -23.45 16.61 -8.06
N LEU A 557 -22.13 16.75 -7.99
CA LEU A 557 -21.39 16.70 -6.73
C LEU A 557 -21.76 17.87 -5.81
N ALA A 558 -21.92 19.07 -6.36
CA ALA A 558 -22.31 20.26 -5.62
C ALA A 558 -23.69 20.13 -4.98
N GLN A 559 -24.70 19.77 -5.79
CA GLN A 559 -26.06 19.60 -5.30
C GLN A 559 -26.15 18.46 -4.28
N ALA A 560 -25.49 17.33 -4.53
CA ALA A 560 -25.54 16.17 -3.65
C ALA A 560 -24.85 16.41 -2.29
N SER A 561 -23.66 17.02 -2.28
CA SER A 561 -22.92 17.27 -1.04
C SER A 561 -23.62 18.27 -0.12
N ILE A 562 -24.20 19.35 -0.66
CA ILE A 562 -25.02 20.30 0.10
C ILE A 562 -26.29 19.60 0.60
N ALA A 563 -26.97 18.83 -0.25
CA ALA A 563 -28.16 18.07 0.12
C ALA A 563 -27.92 17.07 1.26
N LEU A 564 -26.82 16.31 1.20
CA LEU A 564 -26.42 15.39 2.26
C LEU A 564 -26.23 16.14 3.59
N SER A 565 -25.55 17.28 3.57
CA SER A 565 -25.29 18.05 4.79
C SER A 565 -26.58 18.58 5.43
N ALA A 566 -27.48 19.16 4.63
CA ALA A 566 -28.75 19.67 5.12
C ALA A 566 -29.70 18.54 5.55
N LEU A 567 -29.70 17.40 4.87
CA LEU A 567 -30.49 16.23 5.25
C LEU A 567 -29.99 15.61 6.56
N ALA A 568 -28.67 15.55 6.77
CA ALA A 568 -28.08 15.07 8.02
C ALA A 568 -28.45 15.98 9.20
N ALA A 569 -28.40 17.31 9.00
CA ALA A 569 -28.87 18.29 9.98
C ALA A 569 -30.36 18.11 10.31
N ALA A 570 -31.21 17.94 9.29
CA ALA A 570 -32.64 17.70 9.45
C ALA A 570 -32.94 16.37 10.18
N GLN A 571 -32.18 15.31 9.90
CA GLN A 571 -32.31 14.01 10.58
C GLN A 571 -31.97 14.11 12.07
N ILE A 572 -30.91 14.84 12.42
CA ILE A 572 -30.55 15.09 13.83
C ILE A 572 -31.65 15.91 14.51
N HIS A 573 -32.15 16.96 13.86
CA HIS A 573 -33.24 17.78 14.38
C HIS A 573 -34.50 16.95 14.63
N ALA A 574 -34.87 16.08 13.68
CA ALA A 574 -36.01 15.18 13.78
C ALA A 574 -35.86 14.20 14.96
N SER A 575 -34.70 13.56 15.07
CA SER A 575 -34.38 12.62 16.15
C SER A 575 -34.40 13.30 17.51
N ARG A 576 -33.83 14.51 17.61
CA ARG A 576 -33.80 15.27 18.85
C ARG A 576 -35.18 15.69 19.31
N ASN A 577 -36.07 16.08 18.40
CA ASN A 577 -37.40 16.61 18.74
C ASN A 577 -38.53 15.58 18.64
N ASP A 578 -38.24 14.33 18.25
CA ASP A 578 -39.23 13.27 18.03
C ASP A 578 -40.33 13.68 17.02
N ILE A 579 -39.89 14.23 15.88
CA ILE A 579 -40.76 14.65 14.77
C ILE A 579 -40.31 14.01 13.46
N PRO A 580 -41.15 13.97 12.41
CA PRO A 580 -40.71 13.55 11.08
C PRO A 580 -39.60 14.45 10.52
N VAL A 581 -38.71 13.88 9.71
CA VAL A 581 -37.63 14.63 9.04
C VAL A 581 -38.23 15.73 8.16
N PRO A 582 -37.97 17.02 8.44
CA PRO A 582 -38.49 18.11 7.64
C PRO A 582 -37.98 18.05 6.20
N ARG A 583 -38.76 18.59 5.26
CA ARG A 583 -38.37 18.61 3.85
C ARG A 583 -37.13 19.48 3.65
N VAL A 584 -36.17 18.96 2.89
CA VAL A 584 -34.92 19.63 2.50
C VAL A 584 -34.96 19.92 1.01
N THR A 585 -34.75 21.17 0.60
CA THR A 585 -34.72 21.57 -0.81
C THR A 585 -33.38 22.22 -1.17
N VAL A 586 -32.74 21.72 -2.23
CA VAL A 586 -31.44 22.23 -2.74
C VAL A 586 -31.49 22.42 -4.26
N PRO A 587 -31.69 23.65 -4.78
CA PRO A 587 -31.63 23.94 -6.21
C PRO A 587 -30.23 23.78 -6.81
N LEU A 588 -30.13 23.16 -7.99
CA LEU A 588 -28.83 22.93 -8.66
C LEU A 588 -28.08 24.25 -8.92
N GLU A 589 -28.78 25.27 -9.43
CA GLU A 589 -28.20 26.59 -9.72
C GLU A 589 -27.60 27.24 -8.47
N HIS A 590 -28.31 27.18 -7.34
CA HIS A 590 -27.84 27.73 -6.08
C HIS A 590 -26.61 26.96 -5.57
N ALA A 591 -26.62 25.63 -5.66
CA ALA A 591 -25.52 24.78 -5.22
C ALA A 591 -24.20 25.07 -5.97
N VAL A 592 -24.25 25.23 -7.30
CA VAL A 592 -23.04 25.53 -8.08
C VAL A 592 -22.52 26.95 -7.88
N ILE A 593 -23.42 27.90 -7.55
CA ILE A 593 -23.03 29.26 -7.15
C ILE A 593 -22.35 29.25 -5.78
N GLU A 594 -22.88 28.49 -4.81
CA GLU A 594 -22.28 28.39 -3.47
C GLU A 594 -20.88 27.77 -3.50
N TYR A 595 -20.62 26.81 -4.40
CA TYR A 595 -19.29 26.26 -4.70
C TYR A 595 -18.25 27.28 -5.21
N LYS A 596 -18.67 28.51 -5.48
CA LYS A 596 -17.81 29.63 -5.89
C LYS A 596 -17.89 30.80 -4.91
N SER A 597 -18.52 30.63 -3.74
CA SER A 597 -18.83 31.69 -2.79
C SER A 597 -17.61 32.54 -2.41
N GLU A 598 -16.42 31.96 -2.33
CA GLU A 598 -15.18 32.66 -1.99
C GLU A 598 -14.71 33.67 -3.05
N ARG A 599 -15.27 33.57 -4.27
CA ARG A 599 -14.99 34.45 -5.42
C ARG A 599 -16.14 35.43 -5.70
N LEU A 600 -17.31 35.21 -5.11
CA LEU A 600 -18.55 35.91 -5.48
C LEU A 600 -19.07 36.87 -4.41
N TYR A 601 -18.44 36.92 -3.24
CA TYR A 601 -18.79 37.92 -2.22
C TYR A 601 -18.12 39.28 -2.49
N THR A 602 -18.74 40.35 -2.02
CA THR A 602 -18.23 41.72 -2.13
C THR A 602 -18.23 42.41 -0.77
N ILE A 603 -17.39 43.43 -0.61
CA ILE A 603 -17.39 44.33 0.54
C ILE A 603 -17.51 45.76 -0.01
N ASP A 604 -18.53 46.49 0.45
CA ASP A 604 -18.88 47.82 -0.06
C ASP A 604 -19.02 47.84 -1.60
N GLY A 605 -19.59 46.77 -2.16
CA GLY A 605 -19.76 46.57 -3.59
C GLY A 605 -18.48 46.26 -4.36
N ARG A 606 -17.33 46.09 -3.68
CA ARG A 606 -16.05 45.77 -4.32
C ARG A 606 -15.80 44.26 -4.30
N PRO A 607 -15.39 43.65 -5.43
CA PRO A 607 -15.02 42.25 -5.48
C PRO A 607 -13.73 41.98 -4.69
N THR A 608 -13.49 40.71 -4.39
CA THR A 608 -12.24 40.29 -3.75
C THR A 608 -11.07 40.37 -4.74
N PRO A 609 -9.88 40.80 -4.28
CA PRO A 609 -8.70 40.85 -5.14
C PRO A 609 -8.24 39.43 -5.53
N ALA A 610 -7.73 39.31 -6.76
CA ALA A 610 -7.10 38.07 -7.25
C ALA A 610 -5.83 37.74 -6.45
N ARG A 611 -5.47 36.45 -6.41
CA ARG A 611 -4.36 35.91 -5.61
C ARG A 611 -3.13 35.59 -6.45
N GLY A 612 -1.98 35.59 -5.76
CA GLY A 612 -0.74 34.94 -6.18
C GLY A 612 0.21 35.88 -6.93
N SER A 613 1.51 35.65 -6.75
CA SER A 613 2.59 36.40 -7.40
C SER A 613 3.49 35.52 -8.26
N ILE A 614 3.60 34.23 -7.93
CA ILE A 614 4.52 33.29 -8.60
C ILE A 614 3.92 31.92 -8.88
N GLY A 615 2.70 31.62 -8.43
CA GLY A 615 2.10 30.30 -8.51
C GLY A 615 1.52 29.95 -9.86
N GLY A 616 0.86 28.79 -9.90
CA GLY A 616 0.24 28.23 -11.08
C GLY A 616 1.12 27.21 -11.79
N LEU A 617 0.86 26.97 -13.07
CA LEU A 617 1.54 25.95 -13.87
C LEU A 617 2.82 26.51 -14.49
N HIS A 618 3.93 25.81 -14.31
CA HIS A 618 5.24 26.16 -14.85
C HIS A 618 5.81 24.99 -15.64
N LYS A 619 6.44 25.31 -16.77
CA LYS A 619 7.11 24.31 -17.61
C LYS A 619 8.38 23.81 -16.93
N THR A 620 8.66 22.52 -17.09
CA THR A 620 9.89 21.83 -16.68
C THR A 620 10.59 21.26 -17.92
N SER A 621 11.76 20.63 -17.77
CA SER A 621 12.52 20.08 -18.90
C SER A 621 11.80 18.95 -19.62
N ASP A 622 10.91 18.25 -18.92
CA ASP A 622 10.21 17.03 -19.33
C ASP A 622 8.68 17.10 -19.19
N GLY A 623 8.13 18.23 -18.71
CA GLY A 623 6.70 18.34 -18.41
C GLY A 623 6.32 19.67 -17.77
N TYR A 624 5.50 19.59 -16.73
CA TYR A 624 5.05 20.76 -15.95
C TYR A 624 4.96 20.42 -14.47
N VAL A 625 5.15 21.44 -13.64
CA VAL A 625 4.76 21.41 -12.23
C VAL A 625 3.76 22.53 -11.94
N ARG A 626 2.90 22.32 -10.97
CA ARG A 626 2.10 23.38 -10.36
C ARG A 626 2.70 23.78 -9.02
N ILE A 627 2.86 25.08 -8.82
CA ILE A 627 3.39 25.68 -7.59
C ILE A 627 2.26 26.38 -6.84
N HIS A 628 2.13 26.10 -5.55
CA HIS A 628 1.24 26.83 -4.65
C HIS A 628 1.93 28.06 -4.06
N ASP A 629 1.26 29.22 -4.10
CA ASP A 629 1.78 30.51 -3.61
C ASP A 629 0.80 31.24 -2.67
N GLY A 630 -0.24 30.56 -2.20
CA GLY A 630 -1.25 31.15 -1.31
C GLY A 630 -0.73 31.51 0.09
N PHE A 631 0.49 31.10 0.46
CA PHE A 631 1.10 31.44 1.75
C PHE A 631 2.54 31.92 1.61
N PRO A 632 2.99 32.89 2.44
CA PRO A 632 4.37 33.40 2.40
C PRO A 632 5.43 32.30 2.57
N ASN A 633 5.21 31.33 3.45
CA ASN A 633 6.18 30.24 3.66
C ASN A 633 6.29 29.30 2.43
N HIS A 634 5.22 29.15 1.63
CA HIS A 634 5.28 28.42 0.38
C HIS A 634 6.04 29.21 -0.69
N VAL A 635 5.78 30.52 -0.80
CA VAL A 635 6.52 31.40 -1.72
C VAL A 635 8.00 31.40 -1.38
N LEU A 636 8.37 31.71 -0.14
CA LEU A 636 9.76 31.77 0.30
C LEU A 636 10.48 30.42 0.24
N GLY A 637 9.77 29.31 0.49
CA GLY A 637 10.34 27.97 0.34
C GLY A 637 10.65 27.64 -1.12
N THR A 638 9.72 27.94 -2.04
CA THR A 638 9.92 27.76 -3.48
C THR A 638 11.05 28.63 -4.02
N LEU A 639 11.11 29.91 -3.63
CA LEU A 639 12.17 30.82 -4.08
C LEU A 639 13.56 30.36 -3.61
N ARG A 640 13.67 29.86 -2.36
CA ARG A 640 14.90 29.25 -1.84
C ARG A 640 15.31 28.01 -2.62
N LEU A 641 14.37 27.11 -2.88
CA LEU A 641 14.61 25.89 -3.65
C LEU A 641 15.15 26.20 -5.06
N LEU A 642 14.63 27.24 -5.70
CA LEU A 642 15.03 27.65 -7.06
C LEU A 642 16.28 28.57 -7.10
N GLY A 643 16.83 28.93 -5.94
CA GLY A 643 17.94 29.86 -5.83
C GLY A 643 17.62 31.25 -6.41
N LEU A 644 16.42 31.76 -6.10
CA LEU A 644 15.91 33.05 -6.54
C LEU A 644 15.88 34.06 -5.37
N SER A 645 15.88 35.35 -5.71
CA SER A 645 15.74 36.43 -4.73
C SER A 645 14.43 36.28 -3.96
N LEU A 646 14.47 36.51 -2.64
CA LEU A 646 13.27 36.51 -1.80
C LEU A 646 12.42 37.77 -2.01
N ASP A 647 13.04 38.84 -2.54
CA ASP A 647 12.40 40.10 -2.84
C ASP A 647 12.30 40.31 -4.37
N ASN A 648 11.17 40.85 -4.83
CA ASN A 648 10.95 41.31 -6.21
C ASN A 648 11.16 40.25 -7.33
N THR A 649 10.99 38.96 -7.03
CA THR A 649 11.03 37.91 -8.06
C THR A 649 9.73 37.85 -8.85
N SER A 650 9.83 37.85 -10.18
CA SER A 650 8.69 37.71 -11.08
C SER A 650 8.34 36.25 -11.38
N ARG A 651 7.11 36.01 -11.84
CA ARG A 651 6.63 34.67 -12.25
C ARG A 651 7.43 34.11 -13.44
N GLU A 652 7.92 34.98 -14.32
CA GLU A 652 8.76 34.62 -15.46
C GLU A 652 10.10 34.06 -14.99
N GLN A 653 10.74 34.70 -14.00
CA GLN A 653 12.00 34.22 -13.42
C GLN A 653 11.85 32.87 -12.73
N VAL A 654 10.71 32.63 -12.06
CA VAL A 654 10.37 31.30 -11.53
C VAL A 654 10.26 30.29 -12.66
N SER A 655 9.58 30.63 -13.75
CA SER A 655 9.40 29.76 -14.91
C SER A 655 10.73 29.42 -15.62
N GLU A 656 11.65 30.37 -15.73
CA GLU A 656 13.00 30.15 -16.27
C GLU A 656 13.81 29.16 -15.43
N LYS A 657 13.62 29.17 -14.11
CA LYS A 657 14.28 28.23 -13.21
C LYS A 657 13.65 26.84 -13.27
N THR A 658 12.32 26.75 -13.19
CA THR A 658 11.63 25.44 -13.25
C THR A 658 11.89 24.73 -14.57
N ALA A 659 12.06 25.46 -15.69
CA ALA A 659 12.33 24.88 -17.01
C ALA A 659 13.62 24.03 -17.07
N LYS A 660 14.52 24.17 -16.09
CA LYS A 660 15.78 23.43 -16.00
C LYS A 660 15.70 22.16 -15.16
N TRP A 661 14.58 21.93 -14.47
CA TRP A 661 14.36 20.77 -13.63
C TRP A 661 13.55 19.71 -14.35
N ALA A 662 13.72 18.43 -14.00
CA ALA A 662 12.71 17.41 -14.27
C ALA A 662 11.52 17.59 -13.30
N ALA A 663 10.30 17.30 -13.76
CA ALA A 663 9.07 17.58 -13.01
C ALA A 663 8.99 16.81 -11.69
N ILE A 664 9.34 15.53 -11.73
CA ILE A 664 9.29 14.64 -10.56
C ILE A 664 10.39 14.99 -9.56
N ASP A 665 11.59 15.33 -10.02
CA ASP A 665 12.69 15.74 -9.15
C ASP A 665 12.34 17.04 -8.40
N LEU A 666 11.77 18.02 -9.10
CA LEU A 666 11.32 19.27 -8.47
C LEU A 666 10.14 19.06 -7.52
N GLU A 667 9.21 18.16 -7.83
CA GLU A 667 8.17 17.75 -6.88
C GLU A 667 8.78 17.11 -5.63
N ASN A 668 9.70 16.16 -5.77
CA ASN A 668 10.29 15.46 -4.64
C ASN A 668 11.11 16.42 -3.76
N CYS A 669 11.98 17.24 -4.37
CA CYS A 669 12.73 18.27 -3.64
C CYS A 669 11.79 19.30 -3.01
N GLY A 670 10.69 19.67 -3.66
CA GLY A 670 9.72 20.61 -3.11
C GLY A 670 8.90 20.05 -1.95
N THR A 671 8.36 18.84 -2.10
CA THR A 671 7.37 18.25 -1.18
C THR A 671 8.01 17.48 -0.03
N VAL A 672 9.06 16.71 -0.29
CA VAL A 672 9.74 15.88 0.71
C VAL A 672 10.77 16.69 1.47
N GLU A 673 11.67 17.38 0.75
CA GLU A 673 12.80 18.09 1.37
C GLU A 673 12.45 19.54 1.76
N GLY A 674 11.89 20.29 0.81
CA GLY A 674 11.59 21.73 0.94
C GLY A 674 10.31 22.03 1.72
N LYS A 675 9.50 21.01 2.05
CA LYS A 675 8.23 21.11 2.78
C LYS A 675 7.27 22.17 2.21
N VAL A 676 7.30 22.38 0.91
CA VAL A 676 6.35 23.22 0.15
C VAL A 676 5.37 22.36 -0.65
N ALA A 677 4.47 22.98 -1.42
CA ALA A 677 3.50 22.27 -2.25
C ALA A 677 3.79 22.60 -3.72
N ILE A 678 4.51 21.69 -4.37
CA ILE A 678 4.88 21.72 -5.78
C ILE A 678 4.60 20.33 -6.31
N TYR A 679 3.77 20.19 -7.34
CA TYR A 679 3.35 18.88 -7.83
C TYR A 679 3.49 18.77 -9.34
N ALA A 680 4.06 17.66 -9.80
CA ALA A 680 4.16 17.34 -11.20
C ALA A 680 2.77 17.11 -11.80
N LEU A 681 2.54 17.68 -12.98
CA LEU A 681 1.36 17.43 -13.78
C LEU A 681 1.42 15.99 -14.30
N ARG A 682 0.39 15.20 -14.02
CA ARG A 682 0.31 13.79 -14.41
C ARG A 682 -0.97 13.52 -15.19
N SER A 683 -0.97 12.45 -15.98
CA SER A 683 -2.18 11.83 -16.55
C SER A 683 -2.84 10.88 -15.54
N TYR A 684 -4.06 10.42 -15.81
CA TYR A 684 -4.68 9.37 -14.99
C TYR A 684 -3.84 8.10 -14.91
N GLN A 685 -3.28 7.66 -16.05
CA GLN A 685 -2.42 6.47 -16.09
C GLN A 685 -1.20 6.62 -15.18
N GLN A 686 -0.56 7.79 -15.18
CA GLN A 686 0.59 8.06 -14.32
C GLN A 686 0.20 8.15 -12.84
N TRP A 687 -0.97 8.70 -12.53
CA TRP A 687 -1.50 8.75 -11.16
C TRP A 687 -1.87 7.36 -10.64
N ASP A 688 -2.56 6.55 -11.44
CA ASP A 688 -3.05 5.22 -11.09
C ASP A 688 -1.91 4.21 -10.87
N GLN A 689 -0.69 4.50 -11.31
CA GLN A 689 0.51 3.71 -11.01
C GLN A 689 1.15 4.04 -9.65
N LEU A 690 0.72 5.10 -8.97
CA LEU A 690 1.30 5.50 -7.70
C LEU A 690 0.64 4.75 -6.54
N PRO A 691 1.41 4.23 -5.56
CA PRO A 691 0.85 3.59 -4.37
C PRO A 691 -0.12 4.49 -3.58
N GLN A 692 0.01 5.82 -3.72
CA GLN A 692 -0.95 6.74 -3.11
C GLN A 692 -2.35 6.63 -3.72
N SER A 693 -2.48 6.39 -5.03
CA SER A 693 -3.79 6.26 -5.68
C SER A 693 -4.58 5.07 -5.14
N ASP A 694 -3.87 3.96 -4.88
CA ASP A 694 -4.42 2.72 -4.33
C ASP A 694 -4.82 2.87 -2.87
N ALA A 695 -4.04 3.60 -2.07
CA ALA A 695 -4.32 3.85 -0.66
C ALA A 695 -5.58 4.70 -0.42
N ILE A 696 -6.08 5.42 -1.43
CA ILE A 696 -7.26 6.28 -1.30
C ILE A 696 -8.55 5.45 -1.45
N SER A 697 -9.42 5.52 -0.44
CA SER A 697 -10.73 4.86 -0.46
C SER A 697 -11.60 5.30 -1.66
N ASN A 698 -12.39 4.37 -2.18
CA ASN A 698 -13.43 4.61 -3.20
C ASN A 698 -14.71 5.26 -2.62
N PHE A 699 -14.83 5.31 -1.29
CA PHE A 699 -15.92 5.97 -0.58
C PHE A 699 -15.43 7.28 0.06
N PRO A 700 -16.18 8.40 -0.05
CA PRO A 700 -15.64 9.74 0.22
C PRO A 700 -15.49 10.10 1.71
N ILE A 701 -16.10 9.33 2.62
CA ILE A 701 -16.13 9.62 4.07
C ILE A 701 -15.70 8.38 4.85
N GLY A 702 -14.55 8.44 5.52
CA GLY A 702 -14.19 7.48 6.55
C GLY A 702 -14.89 7.83 7.86
N ILE A 703 -15.59 6.89 8.48
CA ILE A 703 -16.21 7.06 9.81
C ILE A 703 -15.94 5.81 10.66
N GLU A 704 -15.45 6.02 11.88
CA GLU A 704 -15.05 4.94 12.79
C GLU A 704 -15.47 5.29 14.22
N GLN A 705 -16.02 4.31 14.95
CA GLN A 705 -16.16 4.39 16.41
C GLN A 705 -14.85 3.94 17.05
N VAL A 706 -14.23 4.79 17.87
CA VAL A 706 -12.87 4.53 18.39
C VAL A 706 -12.87 4.15 19.86
N SER A 707 -13.87 4.58 20.63
CA SER A 707 -14.03 4.18 22.03
C SER A 707 -15.48 3.89 22.37
N HIS A 708 -15.70 3.32 23.55
CA HIS A 708 -17.03 3.08 24.09
C HIS A 708 -17.30 4.01 25.28
N SER A 709 -18.40 4.74 25.19
CA SER A 709 -19.00 5.53 26.27
C SER A 709 -20.52 5.43 26.14
N PRO A 710 -21.31 5.73 27.18
CA PRO A 710 -22.77 5.76 27.05
C PRO A 710 -23.22 6.71 25.93
N PRO A 711 -24.37 6.44 25.28
CA PRO A 711 -24.94 7.36 24.30
C PRO A 711 -25.07 8.79 24.82
N VAL A 712 -24.57 9.75 24.05
CA VAL A 712 -24.65 11.19 24.37
C VAL A 712 -25.60 11.85 23.38
N ALA A 713 -26.81 12.12 23.84
CA ALA A 713 -27.79 12.88 23.06
C ALA A 713 -27.43 14.37 23.03
N MET A 714 -27.76 15.04 21.93
CA MET A 714 -27.67 16.50 21.88
C MET A 714 -28.65 17.12 22.88
N THR A 715 -28.19 18.11 23.65
CA THR A 715 -29.01 18.80 24.66
C THR A 715 -30.27 19.39 24.03
N ARG A 716 -31.44 19.10 24.62
CA ARG A 716 -32.70 19.80 24.30
C ARG A 716 -32.71 21.14 25.04
N MET A 717 -32.76 22.26 24.32
CA MET A 717 -32.88 23.58 24.95
C MET A 717 -34.30 23.76 25.54
N ILE A 718 -34.39 24.11 26.82
CA ILE A 718 -35.67 24.37 27.50
C ILE A 718 -36.07 25.84 27.25
N GLY A 719 -36.96 26.09 26.29
CA GLY A 719 -37.44 27.43 25.89
C GLY A 719 -37.58 27.59 24.37
N ASN A 720 -38.22 28.69 23.91
CA ASN A 720 -38.47 29.23 22.53
C ASN A 720 -38.41 28.34 21.25
N GLY A 721 -38.42 27.01 21.36
CA GLY A 721 -38.24 26.07 20.25
C GLY A 721 -36.79 26.01 19.75
N ASN A 722 -36.35 24.81 19.33
CA ASN A 722 -35.08 24.64 18.61
C ASN A 722 -35.25 25.17 17.17
N ILE A 723 -35.08 26.48 16.96
CA ILE A 723 -35.30 27.12 15.65
C ILE A 723 -34.24 26.76 14.59
N ARG A 724 -33.16 26.08 14.99
CA ARG A 724 -32.04 25.63 14.15
C ARG A 724 -31.70 24.15 14.40
N CYS A 725 -31.19 23.45 13.38
CA CYS A 725 -30.98 22.00 13.43
C CYS A 725 -29.91 21.57 14.44
N LEU A 726 -28.76 22.25 14.47
CA LEU A 726 -27.58 21.91 15.27
C LEU A 726 -27.39 22.83 16.48
N GLN A 727 -28.41 23.60 16.84
CA GLN A 727 -28.37 24.48 18.02
C GLN A 727 -27.98 23.67 19.28
N GLY A 728 -26.94 24.11 19.97
CA GLY A 728 -26.39 23.42 21.15
C GLY A 728 -25.21 22.49 20.87
N LEU A 729 -24.85 22.24 19.61
CA LEU A 729 -23.62 21.52 19.24
C LEU A 729 -22.42 22.45 19.36
N ARG A 730 -21.41 22.08 20.16
CA ARG A 730 -20.18 22.86 20.36
C ARG A 730 -19.03 22.31 19.53
N VAL A 731 -18.39 23.17 18.73
CA VAL A 731 -17.34 22.75 17.80
C VAL A 731 -16.08 23.59 18.02
N VAL A 732 -14.95 22.93 18.28
CA VAL A 732 -13.63 23.56 18.20
C VAL A 732 -13.03 23.24 16.82
N GLU A 733 -12.68 24.26 16.06
CA GLU A 733 -12.10 24.13 14.74
C GLU A 733 -10.68 24.70 14.73
N MET A 734 -9.70 23.88 14.34
CA MET A 734 -8.32 24.31 14.08
C MET A 734 -7.99 24.03 12.61
N SER A 735 -8.28 24.99 11.75
CA SER A 735 -8.23 24.77 10.30
C SER A 735 -7.86 26.03 9.52
N ARG A 736 -7.56 25.88 8.22
CA ARG A 736 -7.13 26.96 7.32
C ARG A 736 -7.60 26.70 5.89
N VAL A 737 -7.64 27.76 5.07
CA VAL A 737 -7.93 27.72 3.62
C VAL A 737 -9.42 27.54 3.29
N ILE A 738 -9.88 26.40 2.75
CA ILE A 738 -11.25 26.24 2.23
C ILE A 738 -11.94 25.01 2.83
N ALA A 739 -11.46 23.79 2.58
CA ALA A 739 -12.22 22.56 2.86
C ALA A 739 -12.65 22.40 4.33
N ALA A 740 -11.70 22.43 5.27
CA ALA A 740 -12.03 22.34 6.69
C ALA A 740 -12.78 23.58 7.23
N PRO A 741 -12.43 24.83 6.86
CA PRO A 741 -13.23 26.00 7.22
C PRO A 741 -14.68 25.96 6.74
N LEU A 742 -14.91 25.37 5.56
CA LEU A 742 -16.25 25.16 5.01
C LEU A 742 -17.05 24.16 5.86
N CYS A 743 -16.44 23.08 6.35
CA CYS A 743 -17.10 22.16 7.28
C CYS A 743 -17.65 22.91 8.50
N GLY A 744 -16.82 23.72 9.16
CA GLY A 744 -17.25 24.53 10.29
C GLY A 744 -18.33 25.56 9.93
N LYS A 745 -18.19 26.23 8.77
CA LYS A 745 -19.21 27.17 8.26
C LYS A 745 -20.56 26.47 8.04
N THR A 746 -20.57 25.26 7.48
CA THR A 746 -21.79 24.48 7.23
C THR A 746 -22.46 24.09 8.55
N LEU A 747 -21.70 23.63 9.54
CA LEU A 747 -22.24 23.32 10.87
C LEU A 747 -22.83 24.58 11.54
N ALA A 748 -22.14 25.71 11.45
CA ALA A 748 -22.61 27.00 11.97
C ALA A 748 -23.88 27.49 11.25
N ALA A 749 -23.97 27.31 9.93
CA ALA A 749 -25.16 27.66 9.15
C ALA A 749 -26.41 26.87 9.60
N HIS A 750 -26.23 25.67 10.14
CA HIS A 750 -27.28 24.88 10.77
C HIS A 750 -27.44 25.12 12.28
N GLY A 751 -26.65 26.01 12.87
CA GLY A 751 -26.81 26.51 14.24
C GLY A 751 -25.82 25.99 15.29
N ALA A 752 -24.74 25.29 14.90
CA ALA A 752 -23.69 24.91 15.86
C ALA A 752 -22.93 26.15 16.38
N ASP A 753 -22.50 26.14 17.65
CA ASP A 753 -21.57 27.14 18.19
C ASP A 753 -20.15 26.71 17.81
N VAL A 754 -19.61 27.33 16.75
CA VAL A 754 -18.31 26.99 16.18
C VAL A 754 -17.27 28.01 16.59
N MET A 755 -16.26 27.55 17.32
CA MET A 755 -15.09 28.33 17.72
C MET A 755 -13.91 27.99 16.81
N TRP A 756 -13.57 28.90 15.92
CA TRP A 756 -12.41 28.79 15.04
C TRP A 756 -11.18 29.33 15.76
N VAL A 757 -10.34 28.40 16.22
CA VAL A 757 -9.10 28.66 16.93
C VAL A 757 -7.94 28.74 15.94
N THR A 758 -7.31 29.90 15.90
CA THR A 758 -6.06 30.17 15.17
C THR A 758 -4.96 30.57 16.15
N SER A 759 -3.79 31.00 15.68
CA SER A 759 -2.69 31.47 16.52
C SER A 759 -2.24 32.84 16.03
N PRO A 760 -1.85 33.77 16.93
CA PRO A 760 -1.30 35.07 16.53
C PRO A 760 0.00 34.95 15.73
N ASN A 761 0.64 33.77 15.75
CA ASN A 761 1.89 33.49 15.04
C ASN A 761 1.69 32.82 13.66
N LEU A 762 0.44 32.60 13.23
CA LEU A 762 0.14 32.04 11.92
C LEU A 762 -0.33 33.13 10.94
N PRO A 763 0.04 33.06 9.64
CA PRO A 763 -0.37 34.10 8.70
C PRO A 763 -1.86 34.01 8.34
N ASP A 764 -2.51 35.16 8.22
CA ASP A 764 -3.92 35.24 7.82
C ASP A 764 -4.10 35.07 6.31
N LEU A 765 -5.30 34.69 5.88
CA LEU A 765 -5.77 34.71 4.51
C LEU A 765 -7.06 35.55 4.41
N PRO A 766 -7.00 36.89 4.51
CA PRO A 766 -8.20 37.71 4.77
C PRO A 766 -9.36 37.51 3.80
N VAL A 767 -9.10 37.21 2.52
CA VAL A 767 -10.15 36.87 1.54
C VAL A 767 -10.83 35.54 1.88
N LEU A 768 -10.01 34.54 2.23
CA LEU A 768 -10.39 33.24 2.79
C LEU A 768 -11.28 33.37 4.03
N ASP A 769 -10.65 33.98 5.02
CA ASP A 769 -11.10 33.96 6.41
C ASP A 769 -12.42 34.71 6.60
N ARG A 770 -12.67 35.73 5.77
CA ARG A 770 -13.95 36.46 5.80
C ARG A 770 -15.10 35.60 5.30
N GLU A 771 -14.95 34.90 4.18
CA GLU A 771 -16.03 34.07 3.66
C GLU A 771 -16.28 32.85 4.55
N PHE A 772 -15.22 32.12 4.93
CA PHE A 772 -15.38 30.91 5.73
C PHE A 772 -15.50 31.18 7.24
N GLY A 773 -15.28 32.40 7.71
CA GLY A 773 -15.52 32.85 9.08
C GLY A 773 -16.99 33.16 9.39
N ARG A 774 -17.86 33.22 8.37
CA ARG A 774 -19.31 33.42 8.54
C ARG A 774 -19.89 32.35 9.46
N GLY A 775 -20.65 32.78 10.45
CA GLY A 775 -21.30 31.93 11.46
C GLY A 775 -20.40 31.55 12.65
N LYS A 776 -19.09 31.84 12.62
CA LYS A 776 -18.13 31.32 13.60
C LYS A 776 -17.60 32.41 14.53
N LYS A 777 -17.21 32.01 15.75
CA LYS A 777 -16.33 32.79 16.63
C LYS A 777 -14.90 32.67 16.14
N THR A 778 -14.12 33.76 16.15
CA THR A 778 -12.70 33.70 15.81
C THR A 778 -11.84 34.02 17.03
N VAL A 779 -11.05 33.03 17.44
CA VAL A 779 -10.21 33.10 18.64
C VAL A 779 -8.76 32.86 18.23
N GLN A 780 -7.83 33.54 18.90
CA GLN A 780 -6.39 33.29 18.75
C GLN A 780 -5.84 32.77 20.08
N LEU A 781 -5.30 31.55 20.05
CA LEU A 781 -4.63 30.90 21.18
C LEU A 781 -3.27 30.40 20.69
N ASP A 782 -2.20 30.81 21.36
CA ASP A 782 -0.87 30.27 21.07
C ASP A 782 -0.63 28.99 21.87
N ILE A 783 -0.54 27.84 21.20
CA ILE A 783 -0.33 26.54 21.85
C ILE A 783 1.01 26.44 22.59
N HIS A 784 1.97 27.31 22.26
CA HIS A 784 3.24 27.43 22.97
C HIS A 784 3.15 28.26 24.24
N ASN A 785 2.09 29.08 24.38
CA ASN A 785 1.79 29.79 25.61
C ASN A 785 1.00 28.87 26.55
N LYS A 786 1.47 28.74 27.80
CA LYS A 786 0.88 27.83 28.77
C LYS A 786 -0.59 28.17 29.09
N ASP A 787 -0.90 29.45 29.30
CA ASP A 787 -2.25 29.89 29.68
C ASP A 787 -3.23 29.69 28.52
N ASP A 788 -2.80 29.96 27.30
CA ASP A 788 -3.62 29.73 26.10
C ASP A 788 -3.80 28.23 25.81
N ARG A 789 -2.78 27.41 26.08
CA ARG A 789 -2.91 25.95 26.01
C ARG A 789 -3.91 25.42 27.04
N GLU A 790 -3.89 25.93 28.27
CA GLU A 790 -4.89 25.55 29.29
C GLU A 790 -6.31 25.95 28.86
N LYS A 791 -6.50 27.14 28.28
CA LYS A 791 -7.79 27.55 27.71
C LYS A 791 -8.24 26.62 26.57
N LEU A 792 -7.33 26.27 25.65
CA LEU A 792 -7.63 25.35 24.55
C LEU A 792 -8.06 23.97 25.07
N LEU A 793 -7.34 23.42 26.05
CA LEU A 793 -7.70 22.13 26.66
C LEU A 793 -9.05 22.19 27.38
N GLY A 794 -9.38 23.31 28.03
CA GLY A 794 -10.70 23.55 28.61
C GLY A 794 -11.81 23.54 27.54
N LEU A 795 -11.60 24.22 26.41
CA LEU A 795 -12.55 24.20 25.29
C LEU A 795 -12.73 22.78 24.72
N LEU A 796 -11.65 22.01 24.58
CA LEU A 796 -11.69 20.63 24.09
C LEU A 796 -12.38 19.67 25.07
N GLY A 797 -12.29 19.92 26.38
CA GLY A 797 -13.02 19.18 27.40
C GLY A 797 -14.54 19.40 27.35
N GLU A 798 -14.99 20.52 26.80
CA GLU A 798 -16.40 20.89 26.73
C GLU A 798 -17.03 20.79 25.33
N CYS A 799 -16.24 20.57 24.28
CA CYS A 799 -16.76 20.53 22.92
C CYS A 799 -17.34 19.16 22.54
N ASP A 800 -18.24 19.13 21.57
CA ASP A 800 -18.76 17.90 20.99
C ASP A 800 -17.87 17.38 19.85
N VAL A 801 -17.28 18.31 19.11
CA VAL A 801 -16.57 18.06 17.86
C VAL A 801 -15.27 18.86 17.85
N PHE A 802 -14.17 18.19 17.48
CA PHE A 802 -12.91 18.81 17.12
C PHE A 802 -12.65 18.64 15.63
N ILE A 803 -12.54 19.74 14.89
CA ILE A 803 -12.24 19.74 13.45
C ILE A 803 -10.79 20.19 13.24
N GLN A 804 -10.01 19.44 12.45
CA GLN A 804 -8.70 19.88 11.99
C GLN A 804 -8.50 19.80 10.48
N GLY A 805 -7.72 20.74 9.95
CA GLY A 805 -7.31 20.79 8.54
C GLY A 805 -5.81 20.66 8.33
N TYR A 806 -5.11 19.96 9.23
CA TYR A 806 -3.66 19.75 9.15
C TYR A 806 -3.32 18.34 8.65
N ARG A 807 -2.07 18.15 8.23
CA ARG A 807 -1.62 16.82 7.78
C ARG A 807 -1.75 15.81 8.93
N PRO A 808 -2.13 14.56 8.65
CA PRO A 808 -2.11 13.47 9.62
C PRO A 808 -0.88 13.53 10.54
N GLY A 809 -1.11 13.44 11.85
CA GLY A 809 -0.06 13.53 12.89
C GLY A 809 0.46 14.93 13.24
N SER A 810 0.13 16.00 12.49
CA SER A 810 0.69 17.34 12.76
C SER A 810 0.35 17.88 14.14
N LEU A 811 -0.90 17.72 14.57
CA LEU A 811 -1.35 18.19 15.89
C LEU A 811 -1.01 17.23 17.03
N ALA A 812 -0.70 15.96 16.73
CA ALA A 812 -0.27 14.97 17.73
C ALA A 812 0.98 15.42 18.49
N SER A 813 1.92 16.09 17.79
CA SER A 813 3.13 16.66 18.41
C SER A 813 2.86 17.71 19.49
N TYR A 814 1.64 18.24 19.58
CA TYR A 814 1.22 19.21 20.60
C TYR A 814 0.33 18.61 21.69
N GLY A 815 0.17 17.28 21.73
CA GLY A 815 -0.74 16.58 22.64
C GLY A 815 -2.21 16.70 22.23
N LEU A 816 -2.46 16.81 20.92
CA LEU A 816 -3.80 16.84 20.33
C LEU A 816 -3.96 15.68 19.33
N SER A 817 -3.37 14.52 19.66
CA SER A 817 -3.67 13.28 18.95
C SER A 817 -5.09 12.83 19.25
N HIS A 818 -5.63 11.90 18.46
CA HIS A 818 -6.96 11.36 18.72
C HIS A 818 -7.06 10.74 20.12
N ASP A 819 -6.02 10.00 20.53
CA ASP A 819 -5.98 9.39 21.87
C ASP A 819 -5.93 10.46 22.96
N ASP A 820 -5.13 11.53 22.80
CA ASP A 820 -5.10 12.64 23.76
C ASP A 820 -6.49 13.29 23.92
N LEU A 821 -7.20 13.47 22.80
CA LEU A 821 -8.53 14.05 22.78
C LEU A 821 -9.58 13.14 23.44
N ILE A 822 -9.48 11.81 23.29
CA ILE A 822 -10.32 10.85 24.02
C ILE A 822 -10.07 10.94 25.53
N HIS A 823 -8.82 11.09 25.96
CA HIS A 823 -8.49 11.24 27.38
C HIS A 823 -9.09 12.53 27.97
N ILE A 824 -9.15 13.60 27.18
CA ILE A 824 -9.77 14.87 27.58
C ILE A 824 -11.30 14.76 27.57
N ASN A 825 -11.87 14.14 26.53
CA ASN A 825 -13.30 13.99 26.32
C ASN A 825 -13.62 12.62 25.67
N PRO A 826 -14.07 11.62 26.45
CA PRO A 826 -14.32 10.26 25.95
C PRO A 826 -15.44 10.13 24.92
N SER A 827 -16.22 11.20 24.69
CA SER A 827 -17.33 11.21 23.72
C SER A 827 -17.06 12.13 22.54
N ILE A 828 -15.83 12.64 22.40
CA ILE A 828 -15.47 13.60 21.35
C ILE A 828 -15.58 12.98 19.96
N ILE A 829 -15.99 13.81 19.00
CA ILE A 829 -15.91 13.48 17.58
C ILE A 829 -14.73 14.24 16.98
N THR A 830 -13.74 13.54 16.43
CA THR A 830 -12.61 14.18 15.73
C THR A 830 -12.83 14.10 14.23
N ALA A 831 -12.79 15.23 13.55
CA ALA A 831 -12.98 15.36 12.12
C ALA A 831 -11.70 15.86 11.45
N ASN A 832 -11.10 15.04 10.60
CA ASN A 832 -9.83 15.31 9.96
C ASN A 832 -10.01 15.57 8.45
N MET A 833 -9.51 16.71 8.00
CA MET A 833 -9.38 17.06 6.59
C MET A 833 -7.91 16.97 6.17
N SER A 834 -7.63 16.23 5.11
CA SER A 834 -6.29 16.11 4.53
C SER A 834 -6.29 16.22 3.01
N ALA A 835 -5.13 16.42 2.40
CA ALA A 835 -5.04 16.46 0.95
C ALA A 835 -5.13 15.06 0.32
N PHE A 836 -4.36 14.09 0.86
CA PHE A 836 -4.16 12.78 0.23
C PHE A 836 -4.75 11.59 1.00
N GLY A 837 -5.38 11.83 2.16
CA GLY A 837 -5.89 10.78 3.03
C GLY A 837 -4.97 10.47 4.21
N PRO A 838 -5.46 9.69 5.19
CA PRO A 838 -4.66 9.26 6.33
C PRO A 838 -3.62 8.19 5.95
N ASP A 839 -3.85 7.47 4.86
CA ASP A 839 -3.04 6.32 4.42
C ASP A 839 -2.18 6.63 3.19
N GLY A 840 -1.20 5.75 2.94
CA GLY A 840 -0.31 5.80 1.79
C GLY A 840 0.91 6.73 1.97
N PRO A 841 1.85 6.68 1.01
CA PRO A 841 3.15 7.36 1.12
C PRO A 841 3.04 8.90 1.08
N TRP A 842 1.91 9.47 0.68
CA TRP A 842 1.68 10.91 0.59
C TRP A 842 0.77 11.46 1.70
N SER A 843 0.35 10.62 2.66
CA SER A 843 -0.42 11.03 3.84
C SER A 843 0.23 12.24 4.56
N GLY A 844 1.55 12.23 4.67
CA GLY A 844 2.34 13.31 5.27
C GLY A 844 2.63 14.53 4.37
N ARG A 845 2.12 14.60 3.13
CA ARG A 845 2.42 15.70 2.20
C ARG A 845 1.44 16.88 2.34
N ARG A 846 1.92 18.09 2.01
CA ARG A 846 1.07 19.29 1.91
C ARG A 846 0.32 19.28 0.58
N GLY A 847 -0.98 19.54 0.59
CA GLY A 847 -1.73 19.67 -0.65
C GLY A 847 -2.87 20.67 -0.52
N PHE A 848 -3.34 21.10 -1.69
CA PHE A 848 -4.46 22.00 -1.91
C PHE A 848 -5.22 21.46 -3.12
N ASP A 849 -6.48 21.84 -3.30
CA ASP A 849 -7.33 21.34 -4.39
C ASP A 849 -6.61 21.41 -5.75
N SER A 850 -6.09 22.59 -6.13
CA SER A 850 -5.33 22.75 -7.38
C SER A 850 -4.10 21.83 -7.51
N MET A 851 -3.45 21.44 -6.41
CA MET A 851 -2.35 20.48 -6.43
C MET A 851 -2.87 19.07 -6.69
N VAL A 852 -3.94 18.67 -6.01
CA VAL A 852 -4.58 17.37 -6.19
C VAL A 852 -5.10 17.23 -7.61
N GLN A 853 -5.75 18.24 -8.18
CA GLN A 853 -6.16 18.23 -9.59
C GLN A 853 -4.96 18.04 -10.55
N THR A 854 -3.80 18.61 -10.20
CA THR A 854 -2.59 18.55 -11.04
C THR A 854 -1.94 17.18 -11.01
N CYS A 855 -1.74 16.60 -9.82
CA CYS A 855 -1.03 15.33 -9.68
C CYS A 855 -1.90 14.11 -10.02
N SER A 856 -3.22 14.27 -10.06
CA SER A 856 -4.16 13.15 -10.20
C SER A 856 -4.65 12.84 -11.61
N GLY A 857 -4.24 13.61 -12.64
CA GLY A 857 -4.78 13.44 -13.99
C GLY A 857 -5.94 14.36 -14.36
N MET A 858 -6.62 14.98 -13.39
CA MET A 858 -7.83 15.77 -13.67
C MET A 858 -7.56 16.92 -14.64
N ASN A 859 -6.47 17.67 -14.46
CA ASN A 859 -6.22 18.84 -15.31
C ASN A 859 -5.84 18.46 -16.75
N ILE A 860 -5.16 17.33 -16.97
CA ILE A 860 -4.90 16.83 -18.32
C ILE A 860 -6.22 16.39 -18.96
N SER A 861 -7.02 15.59 -18.25
CA SER A 861 -8.30 15.10 -18.77
C SER A 861 -9.27 16.22 -19.12
N GLU A 862 -9.33 17.28 -18.30
CA GLU A 862 -10.17 18.45 -18.57
C GLU A 862 -9.71 19.21 -19.83
N ALA A 863 -8.38 19.33 -20.04
CA ALA A 863 -7.81 19.98 -21.21
C ALA A 863 -8.07 19.19 -22.51
N GLU A 864 -7.93 17.85 -22.44
CA GLU A 864 -8.21 16.95 -23.56
C GLU A 864 -9.67 17.06 -24.02
N HIS A 865 -10.62 17.12 -23.08
CA HIS A 865 -12.05 17.29 -23.41
C HIS A 865 -12.36 18.69 -23.97
N ALA A 866 -11.66 19.72 -23.52
CA ALA A 866 -11.83 21.08 -24.05
C ALA A 866 -11.32 21.19 -25.50
N GLY A 867 -10.31 20.40 -25.87
CA GLY A 867 -9.80 20.31 -27.25
C GLY A 867 -9.07 21.57 -27.74
N GLN A 868 -8.59 22.43 -26.83
CA GLN A 868 -7.96 23.72 -27.16
C GLN A 868 -6.41 23.65 -27.24
N GLY A 869 -5.83 22.46 -27.05
CA GLY A 869 -4.38 22.24 -27.16
C GLY A 869 -3.55 22.73 -25.95
N GLU A 870 -4.20 23.11 -24.86
CA GLU A 870 -3.53 23.47 -23.60
C GLU A 870 -3.06 22.21 -22.84
N PRO A 871 -1.94 22.26 -22.09
CA PRO A 871 -1.40 21.08 -21.41
C PRO A 871 -2.23 20.66 -20.18
N ALA A 872 -2.97 21.60 -19.60
CA ALA A 872 -3.72 21.39 -18.37
C ALA A 872 -4.80 22.48 -18.24
N ARG A 873 -6.02 22.08 -17.88
CA ARG A 873 -7.16 22.99 -17.65
C ARG A 873 -7.66 22.84 -16.21
N PRO A 874 -7.66 23.92 -15.40
CA PRO A 874 -8.21 23.88 -14.05
C PRO A 874 -9.73 23.79 -14.08
N LEU A 875 -10.32 23.16 -13.06
CA LEU A 875 -11.78 23.19 -12.88
C LEU A 875 -12.28 24.63 -12.64
N PRO A 876 -13.55 24.95 -12.98
CA PRO A 876 -14.11 26.30 -12.86
C PRO A 876 -14.22 26.80 -11.40
N CYS A 877 -14.06 25.93 -10.41
CA CYS A 877 -14.05 26.23 -8.98
C CYS A 877 -13.09 25.30 -8.22
N GLN A 878 -12.92 25.53 -6.90
CA GLN A 878 -12.25 24.56 -6.02
C GLN A 878 -13.24 23.45 -5.64
N ALA A 879 -13.62 22.62 -6.62
CA ALA A 879 -14.64 21.60 -6.47
C ALA A 879 -14.27 20.52 -5.44
N LEU A 880 -12.99 20.18 -5.30
CA LEU A 880 -12.52 19.19 -4.33
C LEU A 880 -12.57 19.76 -2.92
N ASP A 881 -12.14 21.02 -2.73
CA ASP A 881 -12.20 21.68 -1.42
C ASP A 881 -13.65 21.84 -0.94
N HIS A 882 -14.54 22.34 -1.81
CA HIS A 882 -15.94 22.55 -1.45
C HIS A 882 -16.66 21.23 -1.14
N SER A 883 -16.50 20.24 -2.02
CA SER A 883 -17.13 18.93 -1.82
C SER A 883 -16.59 18.22 -0.59
N ALA A 884 -15.29 18.28 -0.32
CA ALA A 884 -14.69 17.69 0.87
C ALA A 884 -15.18 18.37 2.15
N GLY A 885 -15.33 19.70 2.15
CA GLY A 885 -15.85 20.43 3.31
C GLY A 885 -17.28 20.06 3.67
N TYR A 886 -18.16 19.94 2.68
CA TYR A 886 -19.53 19.45 2.91
C TYR A 886 -19.53 17.98 3.36
N MET A 887 -18.74 17.10 2.74
CA MET A 887 -18.66 15.69 3.12
C MET A 887 -18.10 15.49 4.53
N LEU A 888 -17.16 16.33 4.97
CA LEU A 888 -16.68 16.30 6.35
C LEU A 888 -17.80 16.72 7.33
N ALA A 889 -18.59 17.73 6.99
CA ALA A 889 -19.75 18.12 7.80
C ALA A 889 -20.80 17.00 7.88
N VAL A 890 -21.04 16.31 6.75
CA VAL A 890 -21.91 15.11 6.70
C VAL A 890 -21.39 14.02 7.62
N GLY A 891 -20.10 13.70 7.55
CA GLY A 891 -19.47 12.70 8.43
C GLY A 891 -19.55 13.09 9.91
N VAL A 892 -19.33 14.36 10.25
CA VAL A 892 -19.53 14.89 11.62
C VAL A 892 -20.97 14.68 12.07
N MET A 893 -21.96 15.05 11.26
CA MET A 893 -23.36 14.90 11.61
C MET A 893 -23.78 13.43 11.71
N ALA A 894 -23.23 12.56 10.84
CA ALA A 894 -23.43 11.12 10.96
C ALA A 894 -22.84 10.58 12.27
N ALA A 895 -21.64 11.01 12.65
CA ALA A 895 -21.02 10.66 13.93
C ALA A 895 -21.82 11.19 15.13
N VAL A 896 -22.38 12.41 15.06
CA VAL A 896 -23.28 12.95 16.10
C VAL A 896 -24.53 12.08 16.24
N TYR A 897 -25.13 11.69 15.11
CA TYR A 897 -26.28 10.79 15.10
C TYR A 897 -25.92 9.44 15.72
N HIS A 898 -24.84 8.80 15.26
CA HIS A 898 -24.37 7.51 15.78
C HIS A 898 -24.00 7.57 17.26
N ARG A 899 -23.32 8.62 17.72
CA ARG A 899 -23.00 8.84 19.15
C ARG A 899 -24.26 8.94 20.00
N SER A 900 -25.35 9.53 19.48
CA SER A 900 -26.61 9.64 20.22
C SER A 900 -27.33 8.30 20.43
N ILE A 901 -27.02 7.28 19.61
CA ILE A 901 -27.64 5.95 19.68
C ILE A 901 -26.70 4.87 20.23
N LYS A 902 -25.41 4.93 19.89
CA LYS A 902 -24.37 3.92 20.19
C LYS A 902 -23.37 4.40 21.25
N GLY A 903 -23.27 5.71 21.48
CA GLY A 903 -22.24 6.31 22.35
C GLY A 903 -20.83 6.24 21.77
N GLY A 904 -19.83 6.47 22.61
CA GLY A 904 -18.41 6.45 22.24
C GLY A 904 -17.88 7.72 21.58
N SER A 905 -16.56 7.76 21.42
CA SER A 905 -15.88 8.71 20.54
C SER A 905 -15.88 8.22 19.10
N TRP A 906 -15.83 9.17 18.16
CA TRP A 906 -15.86 8.87 16.73
C TRP A 906 -14.77 9.65 16.00
N LYS A 907 -14.22 9.04 14.96
CA LYS A 907 -13.26 9.65 14.05
C LYS A 907 -13.86 9.71 12.66
N VAL A 908 -13.72 10.86 12.02
CA VAL A 908 -14.20 11.13 10.66
C VAL A 908 -13.01 11.62 9.83
N ASP A 909 -12.75 10.96 8.70
CA ASP A 909 -11.65 11.29 7.81
C ASP A 909 -12.18 11.58 6.40
N VAL A 910 -11.85 12.76 5.86
CA VAL A 910 -12.14 13.14 4.47
C VAL A 910 -10.87 13.69 3.83
N SER A 911 -10.66 13.39 2.55
CA SER A 911 -9.54 13.93 1.80
C SER A 911 -9.91 14.49 0.43
N LEU A 912 -9.15 15.49 -0.01
CA LEU A 912 -9.32 16.08 -1.35
C LEU A 912 -9.09 15.04 -2.45
N ALA A 913 -8.13 14.14 -2.27
CA ALA A 913 -7.86 13.05 -3.21
C ALA A 913 -8.98 11.99 -3.21
N GLY A 914 -9.62 11.74 -2.07
CA GLY A 914 -10.86 10.95 -2.00
C GLY A 914 -12.00 11.59 -2.80
N MET A 915 -12.19 12.91 -2.66
CA MET A 915 -13.17 13.65 -3.47
C MET A 915 -12.82 13.69 -4.95
N MET A 916 -11.53 13.74 -5.29
CA MET A 916 -11.08 13.61 -6.68
C MET A 916 -11.47 12.24 -7.25
N LYS A 917 -11.18 11.15 -6.52
CA LYS A 917 -11.51 9.78 -6.93
C LYS A 917 -13.02 9.63 -7.10
N TYR A 918 -13.81 10.20 -6.18
CA TYR A 918 -15.26 10.21 -6.27
C TYR A 918 -15.77 11.03 -7.47
N LEU A 919 -15.28 12.25 -7.70
CA LEU A 919 -15.67 13.07 -8.85
C LEU A 919 -15.30 12.42 -10.19
N ARG A 920 -14.10 11.82 -10.28
CA ARG A 920 -13.68 11.02 -11.44
C ARG A 920 -14.64 9.86 -11.69
N SER A 921 -15.09 9.19 -10.64
CA SER A 921 -16.02 8.06 -10.72
C SER A 921 -17.38 8.43 -11.31
N LEU A 922 -17.85 9.68 -11.13
CA LEU A 922 -19.09 10.20 -11.74
C LEU A 922 -18.99 10.34 -13.28
N GLY A 923 -17.81 10.13 -13.86
CA GLY A 923 -17.54 10.28 -15.27
C GLY A 923 -17.59 11.75 -15.73
N GLN A 924 -17.42 11.94 -17.04
CA GLN A 924 -17.42 13.25 -17.69
C GLN A 924 -18.54 13.33 -18.73
N TYR A 925 -18.95 14.55 -19.09
CA TYR A 925 -19.85 14.80 -20.20
C TYR A 925 -19.16 14.45 -21.53
N PRO A 926 -19.87 13.94 -22.55
CA PRO A 926 -19.26 13.57 -23.82
C PRO A 926 -18.64 14.76 -24.55
N ALA A 927 -17.41 14.60 -25.04
CA ALA A 927 -16.68 15.62 -25.81
C ALA A 927 -16.69 16.99 -25.09
N SER A 928 -16.93 18.07 -25.83
CA SER A 928 -16.94 19.43 -25.28
C SER A 928 -18.28 19.86 -24.69
N SER A 929 -19.31 18.99 -24.64
CA SER A 929 -20.67 19.37 -24.23
C SER A 929 -20.76 19.89 -22.80
N GLY A 930 -19.86 19.47 -21.92
CA GLY A 930 -19.75 19.97 -20.55
C GLY A 930 -19.39 21.46 -20.47
N PHE A 931 -18.77 22.02 -21.49
CA PHE A 931 -18.31 23.41 -21.53
C PHE A 931 -19.38 24.40 -22.04
N ASP A 932 -20.54 23.91 -22.48
CA ASP A 932 -21.64 24.75 -22.98
C ASP A 932 -22.39 25.49 -21.85
N ALA A 933 -22.19 25.07 -20.59
CA ALA A 933 -22.80 25.72 -19.43
C ALA A 933 -22.28 27.15 -19.22
N LYS A 934 -23.20 28.06 -18.87
CA LYS A 934 -22.85 29.44 -18.52
C LYS A 934 -22.06 29.45 -17.20
N ASP A 935 -20.92 30.14 -17.21
CA ASP A 935 -20.15 30.38 -15.99
C ASP A 935 -20.71 31.55 -15.18
N VAL A 936 -20.56 31.49 -13.85
CA VAL A 936 -20.87 32.58 -12.91
C VAL A 936 -19.54 33.20 -12.46
N LYS A 937 -19.15 34.33 -13.02
CA LYS A 937 -17.80 34.89 -12.85
C LYS A 937 -17.73 36.01 -11.83
N SER A 938 -18.85 36.65 -11.56
CA SER A 938 -18.95 37.81 -10.68
C SER A 938 -20.25 37.78 -9.89
N GLN A 939 -20.35 38.63 -8.87
CA GLN A 939 -21.58 38.78 -8.09
C GLN A 939 -22.78 39.24 -8.95
N GLU A 940 -22.53 39.99 -10.03
CA GLU A 940 -23.57 40.48 -10.94
C GLU A 940 -24.26 39.35 -11.72
N ASP A 941 -23.57 38.21 -11.87
CA ASP A 941 -24.13 37.01 -12.50
C ASP A 941 -25.07 36.22 -11.56
N VAL A 942 -25.09 36.56 -10.27
CA VAL A 942 -25.82 35.81 -9.23
C VAL A 942 -27.24 36.35 -9.07
N PRO A 943 -28.28 35.50 -9.18
CA PRO A 943 -29.65 35.90 -8.86
C PRO A 943 -29.78 36.48 -7.46
N GLU A 944 -30.45 37.62 -7.32
CA GLU A 944 -30.61 38.36 -6.05
C GLU A 944 -31.20 37.50 -4.91
N ILE A 945 -32.07 36.54 -5.26
CA ILE A 945 -32.65 35.58 -4.31
C ILE A 945 -31.60 34.76 -3.54
N TYR A 946 -30.44 34.48 -4.16
CA TYR A 946 -29.34 33.73 -3.56
C TYR A 946 -28.35 34.63 -2.81
N LEU A 947 -28.52 35.95 -2.84
CA LEU A 947 -27.66 36.90 -2.14
C LEU A 947 -28.24 37.28 -0.78
N GLU A 948 -27.36 37.46 0.20
CA GLU A 948 -27.66 38.15 1.45
C GLU A 948 -26.66 39.27 1.70
N THR A 949 -27.12 40.32 2.39
CA THR A 949 -26.29 41.50 2.68
C THR A 949 -26.37 41.83 4.16
N HIS A 950 -25.20 42.02 4.77
CA HIS A 950 -25.09 42.34 6.20
C HIS A 950 -24.06 43.44 6.42
N ASP A 951 -24.29 44.28 7.41
CA ASP A 951 -23.27 45.21 7.90
C ASP A 951 -22.24 44.43 8.72
N THR A 952 -20.96 44.56 8.37
CA THR A 952 -19.86 43.89 9.06
C THR A 952 -18.82 44.92 9.50
N VAL A 953 -17.90 44.49 10.37
CA VAL A 953 -16.76 45.32 10.78
C VAL A 953 -15.79 45.63 9.63
N PHE A 954 -15.92 44.93 8.49
CA PHE A 954 -15.14 45.17 7.28
C PHE A 954 -15.85 46.08 6.27
N GLY A 955 -17.10 46.46 6.51
CA GLY A 955 -17.98 47.12 5.55
C GLY A 955 -19.23 46.29 5.25
N LYS A 956 -20.06 46.75 4.32
CA LYS A 956 -21.28 46.07 3.91
C LYS A 956 -20.93 44.87 3.05
N MET A 957 -21.12 43.66 3.59
CA MET A 957 -20.77 42.42 2.91
C MET A 957 -22.00 41.83 2.21
N THR A 958 -21.92 41.67 0.89
CA THR A 958 -22.91 40.91 0.11
C THR A 958 -22.31 39.55 -0.23
N SER A 959 -22.98 38.47 0.12
CA SER A 959 -22.47 37.10 0.02
C SER A 959 -23.54 36.11 -0.42
N ILE A 960 -23.13 34.90 -0.77
CA ILE A 960 -24.05 33.82 -1.19
C ILE A 960 -24.70 33.21 0.06
N LYS A 961 -26.02 33.07 0.07
CA LYS A 961 -26.79 32.32 1.08
C LYS A 961 -26.41 30.85 1.05
N HIS A 962 -26.77 30.12 2.11
CA HIS A 962 -26.64 28.67 2.07
C HIS A 962 -27.62 28.06 1.05
N GLY A 963 -27.15 27.09 0.28
CA GLY A 963 -27.83 26.47 -0.86
C GLY A 963 -29.09 25.70 -0.50
N ALA A 964 -29.17 25.24 0.76
CA ALA A 964 -30.27 24.43 1.26
C ALA A 964 -31.31 25.23 2.07
N THR A 965 -32.56 24.81 1.95
CA THR A 965 -33.67 25.24 2.80
C THR A 965 -34.29 24.01 3.48
N ILE A 966 -34.74 24.19 4.73
CA ILE A 966 -35.36 23.13 5.55
C ILE A 966 -36.71 23.65 6.06
N ASP A 967 -37.80 22.94 5.76
CA ASP A 967 -39.14 23.37 6.15
C ASP A 967 -39.25 23.53 7.68
N GLY A 968 -39.65 24.71 8.14
CA GLY A 968 -39.88 24.99 9.57
C GLY A 968 -38.63 25.21 10.42
N VAL A 969 -37.43 25.22 9.84
CA VAL A 969 -36.15 25.43 10.55
C VAL A 969 -35.30 26.50 9.85
N GLN A 970 -34.66 27.37 10.62
CA GLN A 970 -33.77 28.40 10.08
C GLN A 970 -32.43 27.81 9.62
N VAL A 971 -31.94 28.29 8.48
CA VAL A 971 -30.65 27.93 7.90
C VAL A 971 -29.95 29.20 7.42
N GLY A 972 -28.66 29.35 7.71
CA GLY A 972 -27.87 30.56 7.43
C GLY A 972 -27.08 31.02 8.64
N SER A 973 -26.24 32.06 8.49
CA SER A 973 -25.37 32.53 9.57
C SER A 973 -25.89 33.84 10.17
N ASP A 974 -26.07 33.89 11.50
CA ASP A 974 -26.43 35.14 12.20
C ASP A 974 -25.20 35.94 12.64
N ARG A 975 -24.05 35.27 12.74
CA ARG A 975 -22.76 35.86 13.12
C ARG A 975 -21.96 36.18 11.87
N MET A 976 -21.62 37.45 11.67
CA MET A 976 -20.80 37.88 10.55
C MET A 976 -19.30 37.83 10.89
N PRO A 977 -18.42 37.65 9.88
CA PRO A 977 -16.99 37.51 10.11
C PRO A 977 -16.39 38.76 10.78
N LYS A 978 -15.42 38.53 11.66
CA LYS A 978 -14.62 39.55 12.34
C LYS A 978 -13.12 39.32 12.09
N PRO A 979 -12.24 40.30 12.36
CA PRO A 979 -10.80 40.05 12.40
C PRO A 979 -10.48 38.85 13.30
N LEU A 980 -9.48 38.04 12.92
CA LEU A 980 -9.10 36.88 13.71
C LEU A 980 -8.71 37.31 15.13
N GLY A 981 -9.17 36.56 16.14
CA GLY A 981 -8.93 36.85 17.56
C GLY A 981 -9.85 37.91 18.18
N SER A 982 -10.93 38.32 17.48
CA SER A 982 -11.86 39.33 18.01
C SER A 982 -12.81 38.80 19.09
N ASP A 983 -13.01 37.49 19.19
CA ASP A 983 -13.91 36.87 20.17
C ASP A 983 -13.12 36.26 21.33
N SER A 984 -13.76 36.18 22.51
CA SER A 984 -13.21 35.49 23.68
C SER A 984 -13.39 33.97 23.58
N PRO A 985 -12.49 33.15 24.16
CA PRO A 985 -12.55 31.69 24.15
C PRO A 985 -13.62 31.14 25.12
N VAL A 986 -14.88 31.48 24.90
CA VAL A 986 -16.03 31.05 25.72
C VAL A 986 -17.22 30.65 24.85
N TRP A 987 -17.96 29.61 25.27
CA TRP A 987 -19.21 29.18 24.62
C TRP A 987 -20.35 30.18 24.86
N ASP A 988 -21.32 30.23 23.94
CA ASP A 988 -22.53 31.06 24.08
C ASP A 988 -23.53 30.51 25.12
#